data_AF-A0AAE0HBR3-F1
#
_entry.id   AF-A0AAE0HBR3-F1
#
_cell.length_a   1.000
_cell.length_b   1.000
_cell.length_c   1.000
_cell.angle_alpha   90.00
_cell.angle_beta   90.00
_cell.angle_gamma   90.00
#
_symmetry.space_group_name_H-M   'P 1'
#
loop_
_entity.id
_entity.type
_entity.pdbx_description
1 polymer ?
#
loop_
_entity_poly.entity_id
_entity_poly.type
_entity_poly.pdbx_seq_one_letter_code
_entity_poly.pdbx_strand_id
1 'polypeptide(L)'
;MSKGRVCLDTSTILKWLILEGYSVVCFLANCGQEEDWAEVEKKALALGAERMIIEDLQQEFVDEIVFRAIQCNAIYEDRYLLGTSLARPIIARAQVRAAQQYKCDYLSHGCTGKGNDQVRFELAYKACDPSIKTIAPWRMPEFIQKFQGRADLLKFAAENNIPVSSTPKAPWSMDDNLVHCSYEAGVLEDPDHTPPKELWTRTVDPIDAPDKPYNFTIHFEKGIPTKVVTPEGEVTGSLELFKLLNKIGHDNGVGRVDIVENRFIGLKSRGCYDTPGLTIARLAHIDLEGLVMDSKVRKLRDQFVTIEWSHALYNGMYFSPEREFLENSIIFSQKNVTGEVRMSVYKGGAYVLGRKSDASNLYSEEDASMDSLDTFAPMDTTGFIAIQAIRLEKYGLQKIKDGEPLSNDFNRAFESDPDPRHQASRSRKPNFSMVGARGIASALWPRVGSRSSIALLVRRSHPLTSVSSRCWRAAYSSVLLIESWCKDGAPSPVNVTTNPKTVEINGQKYTTDSWFNVSSTVLSLVSRKLHLQKDHPVAITRKIIESVFPAPTYKYYNEFEPVVSTYENFDSLGFPPDHPGRARSDTYYINKDTLLRTHTSAHEAELFRASASGGYLLSADVYRRDEVDRSHYPVFHQMEGARVWDRAKVPNGDLAAAVLEDLDRLPKHNMKVEDPNPPFHPDRNPLQAEHHTPAEAAAVAAHLKRSLELMVNEIFTRAKTAAAATTPASTTSTSDPTTPSSDDEPLRVRWVEAYFPFTSPSWELEVFYQGSWLEVLGCGVSQQALHANAGRPGQVGWAFGIGLERIAMVLFGVPDIRLFWSRDERFLAQFRGLEDAGLVGLRPFVPFSKYPACYKDVSFWLGGGGGGGENGEGGEGVGWHENDLMEVVRDVAGDCVEDVSLADEFTHPKTGRRSMCYRINYRSLERTLTNRATNEMHGRVMKGLVKRLGVEIR
;
A
#
# COMPACT_ATOMS: atom_id res chain seq x y z
N MET A 1 -40.80 -32.11 8.10
CA MET A 1 -41.74 -31.32 8.93
C MET A 1 -40.97 -30.71 10.08
N SER A 2 -40.24 -29.63 9.81
CA SER A 2 -39.77 -28.70 10.84
C SER A 2 -40.99 -28.03 11.48
N LYS A 3 -40.95 -27.83 12.81
CA LYS A 3 -41.83 -26.84 13.46
C LYS A 3 -41.10 -25.49 13.38
N GLY A 4 -41.81 -24.40 13.10
CA GLY A 4 -41.22 -23.07 12.93
C GLY A 4 -40.21 -22.74 14.03
N ARG A 5 -39.01 -22.32 13.62
CA ARG A 5 -37.81 -22.17 14.47
C ARG A 5 -37.63 -20.75 15.01
N VAL A 6 -38.63 -19.88 14.92
CA VAL A 6 -38.64 -18.51 15.49
C VAL A 6 -38.04 -18.50 16.90
N CYS A 7 -36.86 -17.91 17.00
CA CYS A 7 -35.97 -18.00 18.17
C CYS A 7 -36.66 -17.56 19.46
N LEU A 8 -36.26 -18.18 20.58
CA LEU A 8 -36.67 -17.79 21.94
C LEU A 8 -36.41 -16.30 22.18
N ASP A 9 -35.21 -15.84 21.82
CA ASP A 9 -34.70 -14.51 22.12
C ASP A 9 -35.52 -13.43 21.39
N THR A 10 -35.76 -13.58 20.09
CA THR A 10 -36.60 -12.64 19.32
C THR A 10 -38.08 -12.70 19.71
N SER A 11 -38.58 -13.88 20.09
CA SER A 11 -39.94 -14.03 20.64
C SER A 11 -40.11 -13.28 21.97
N THR A 12 -39.09 -13.35 22.84
CA THR A 12 -39.03 -12.65 24.12
C THR A 12 -38.85 -11.14 23.92
N ILE A 13 -37.97 -10.71 23.01
CA ILE A 13 -37.77 -9.29 22.67
C ILE A 13 -39.07 -8.67 22.14
N LEU A 14 -39.77 -9.32 21.21
CA LEU A 14 -41.09 -8.88 20.73
C LEU A 14 -42.04 -8.64 21.90
N LYS A 15 -42.19 -9.65 22.78
CA LYS A 15 -43.13 -9.54 23.90
C LYS A 15 -42.70 -8.50 24.94
N TRP A 16 -41.40 -8.33 25.14
CA TRP A 16 -40.85 -7.32 26.03
C TRP A 16 -41.09 -5.90 25.50
N LEU A 17 -40.79 -5.61 24.24
CA LEU A 17 -41.04 -4.30 23.62
C LEU A 17 -42.52 -3.88 23.72
N ILE A 18 -43.45 -4.83 23.55
CA ILE A 18 -44.89 -4.58 23.74
C ILE A 18 -45.23 -4.20 25.20
N LEU A 19 -44.54 -4.77 26.20
CA LEU A 19 -44.73 -4.44 27.61
C LEU A 19 -44.11 -3.08 28.00
N GLU A 20 -43.01 -2.68 27.35
CA GLU A 20 -42.43 -1.33 27.48
C GLU A 20 -43.22 -0.28 26.68
N GLY A 21 -44.32 -0.65 26.02
CA GLY A 21 -45.29 0.26 25.39
C GLY A 21 -45.10 0.50 23.89
N TYR A 22 -44.22 -0.23 23.21
CA TYR A 22 -44.02 -0.11 21.76
C TYR A 22 -45.05 -0.89 20.96
N SER A 23 -45.62 -0.27 19.92
CA SER A 23 -46.27 -1.00 18.81
C SER A 23 -45.19 -1.63 17.93
N VAL A 24 -45.22 -2.95 17.75
CA VAL A 24 -44.15 -3.68 17.04
C VAL A 24 -44.64 -4.26 15.72
N VAL A 25 -44.02 -3.83 14.62
CA VAL A 25 -44.07 -4.52 13.32
C VAL A 25 -42.92 -5.53 13.29
N CYS A 26 -43.23 -6.81 13.12
CA CYS A 26 -42.22 -7.85 12.96
C CYS A 26 -41.77 -7.95 11.50
N PHE A 27 -40.50 -8.28 11.29
CA PHE A 27 -39.91 -8.52 9.97
C PHE A 27 -39.08 -9.80 9.99
N LEU A 28 -39.16 -10.60 8.93
CA LEU A 28 -38.27 -11.73 8.67
C LEU A 28 -37.94 -11.78 7.17
N ALA A 29 -36.65 -11.79 6.84
CA ALA A 29 -36.21 -12.10 5.48
C ALA A 29 -36.20 -13.62 5.28
N ASN A 30 -36.83 -14.10 4.21
CA ASN A 30 -36.50 -15.40 3.65
C ASN A 30 -35.23 -15.23 2.80
N CYS A 31 -34.10 -15.68 3.33
CA CYS A 31 -32.81 -15.78 2.65
C CYS A 31 -32.47 -17.24 2.30
N GLY A 32 -33.46 -18.13 2.21
CA GLY A 32 -33.31 -19.55 1.85
C GLY A 32 -33.14 -20.52 3.02
N GLN A 33 -33.57 -20.13 4.23
CA GLN A 33 -33.69 -21.00 5.40
C GLN A 33 -35.05 -21.72 5.45
N GLU A 34 -35.11 -22.91 6.07
CA GLU A 34 -36.37 -23.66 6.23
C GLU A 34 -37.20 -23.18 7.43
N GLU A 35 -38.33 -22.50 7.15
CA GLU A 35 -39.29 -22.06 8.16
C GLU A 35 -40.76 -22.41 7.82
N ASP A 36 -41.59 -22.51 8.86
CA ASP A 36 -43.05 -22.58 8.73
C ASP A 36 -43.61 -21.16 8.74
N TRP A 37 -43.56 -20.49 7.58
CA TRP A 37 -43.91 -19.07 7.45
C TRP A 37 -45.31 -18.71 7.97
N ALA A 38 -46.28 -19.63 7.87
CA ALA A 38 -47.63 -19.42 8.36
C ALA A 38 -47.71 -19.52 9.89
N GLU A 39 -47.05 -20.49 10.50
CA GLU A 39 -46.96 -20.57 11.97
C GLU A 39 -46.08 -19.45 12.56
N VAL A 40 -45.07 -18.96 11.82
CA VAL A 40 -44.26 -17.79 12.17
C VAL A 40 -45.12 -16.53 12.28
N GLU A 41 -45.91 -16.20 11.25
CA GLU A 41 -46.82 -15.05 11.26
C GLU A 41 -47.87 -15.18 12.36
N LYS A 42 -48.53 -16.34 12.43
CA LYS A 42 -49.52 -16.66 13.48
C LYS A 42 -48.94 -16.52 14.89
N LYS A 43 -47.69 -16.94 15.13
CA LYS A 43 -47.00 -16.76 16.40
C LYS A 43 -46.71 -15.28 16.69
N ALA A 44 -46.22 -14.51 15.73
CA ALA A 44 -45.92 -13.08 15.91
C ALA A 44 -47.18 -12.29 16.29
N LEU A 45 -48.28 -12.49 15.55
CA LEU A 45 -49.58 -11.86 15.82
C LEU A 45 -50.14 -12.30 17.18
N ALA A 46 -50.06 -13.59 17.54
CA ALA A 46 -50.53 -14.10 18.83
C ALA A 46 -49.74 -13.55 20.04
N LEU A 47 -48.49 -13.13 19.85
CA LEU A 47 -47.70 -12.46 20.90
C LEU A 47 -48.09 -10.97 21.09
N GLY A 48 -48.74 -10.38 20.08
CA GLY A 48 -49.21 -8.98 20.08
C GLY A 48 -48.48 -8.07 19.10
N ALA A 49 -47.77 -8.60 18.10
CA ALA A 49 -47.29 -7.79 16.99
C ALA A 49 -48.46 -7.14 16.23
N GLU A 50 -48.29 -5.90 15.76
CA GLU A 50 -49.25 -5.25 14.86
C GLU A 50 -49.37 -6.02 13.54
N ARG A 51 -48.24 -6.58 13.09
CA ARG A 51 -48.03 -7.09 11.73
C ARG A 51 -46.82 -8.02 11.70
N MET A 52 -46.86 -9.01 10.80
CA MET A 52 -45.66 -9.72 10.33
C MET A 52 -45.37 -9.30 8.89
N ILE A 53 -44.10 -9.01 8.58
CA ILE A 53 -43.58 -8.84 7.22
C ILE A 53 -42.64 -10.00 6.92
N ILE A 54 -42.84 -10.64 5.78
CA ILE A 54 -41.96 -11.70 5.26
C ILE A 54 -41.60 -11.31 3.82
N GLU A 55 -40.34 -10.95 3.58
CA GLU A 55 -39.81 -10.66 2.23
C GLU A 55 -38.96 -11.82 1.74
N ASP A 56 -39.19 -12.29 0.50
CA ASP A 56 -38.28 -13.25 -0.15
C ASP A 56 -37.13 -12.52 -0.81
N LEU A 57 -35.94 -12.67 -0.22
CA LEU A 57 -34.72 -12.01 -0.62
C LEU A 57 -33.71 -13.01 -1.22
N GLN A 58 -34.09 -14.26 -1.47
CA GLN A 58 -33.19 -15.28 -2.03
C GLN A 58 -32.55 -14.84 -3.36
N GLN A 59 -33.35 -14.24 -4.25
CA GLN A 59 -32.89 -13.78 -5.56
C GLN A 59 -31.96 -12.55 -5.42
N GLU A 60 -32.39 -11.55 -4.65
CA GLU A 60 -31.62 -10.32 -4.33
C GLU A 60 -30.26 -10.69 -3.70
N PHE A 61 -30.24 -11.66 -2.80
CA PHE A 61 -29.05 -12.16 -2.11
C PHE A 61 -28.05 -12.84 -3.05
N VAL A 62 -28.51 -13.74 -3.93
CA VAL A 62 -27.62 -14.44 -4.88
C VAL A 62 -27.01 -13.47 -5.88
N ASP A 63 -27.85 -12.64 -6.52
CA ASP A 63 -27.44 -11.80 -7.64
C ASP A 63 -26.50 -10.65 -7.22
N GLU A 64 -26.84 -9.93 -6.13
CA GLU A 64 -26.04 -8.77 -5.72
C GLU A 64 -24.80 -9.15 -4.91
N ILE A 65 -24.89 -10.16 -4.02
CA ILE A 65 -23.84 -10.40 -3.02
C ILE A 65 -23.12 -11.75 -3.20
N VAL A 66 -23.83 -12.88 -3.33
CA VAL A 66 -23.15 -14.19 -3.42
C VAL A 66 -22.31 -14.28 -4.70
N PHE A 67 -22.83 -13.79 -5.82
CA PHE A 67 -22.11 -13.79 -7.08
C PHE A 67 -20.95 -12.78 -7.10
N ARG A 68 -21.07 -11.64 -6.41
CA ARG A 68 -19.92 -10.74 -6.19
C ARG A 68 -18.85 -11.36 -5.28
N ALA A 69 -19.25 -12.14 -4.27
CA ALA A 69 -18.33 -12.88 -3.41
C ALA A 69 -17.57 -13.99 -4.15
N ILE A 70 -18.22 -14.67 -5.11
CA ILE A 70 -17.55 -15.59 -6.05
C ILE A 70 -16.52 -14.83 -6.90
N GLN A 71 -16.94 -13.76 -7.58
CA GLN A 71 -16.05 -12.89 -8.38
C GLN A 71 -14.85 -12.33 -7.60
N CYS A 72 -15.04 -12.04 -6.32
CA CYS A 72 -13.98 -11.55 -5.43
C CYS A 72 -13.12 -12.69 -4.85
N ASN A 73 -13.53 -13.95 -5.00
CA ASN A 73 -13.06 -15.10 -4.22
C ASN A 73 -13.03 -14.82 -2.70
N ALA A 74 -14.04 -14.11 -2.20
CA ALA A 74 -14.08 -13.60 -0.84
C ALA A 74 -13.90 -14.73 0.20
N ILE A 75 -13.11 -14.46 1.22
CA ILE A 75 -12.73 -15.40 2.28
C ILE A 75 -12.17 -14.64 3.48
N TYR A 76 -12.50 -15.09 4.69
CA TYR A 76 -11.97 -14.56 5.95
C TYR A 76 -11.03 -15.58 6.61
N GLU A 77 -9.88 -15.10 7.08
CA GLU A 77 -8.82 -15.89 7.73
C GLU A 77 -8.54 -17.22 7.01
N ASP A 78 -8.36 -17.13 5.69
CA ASP A 78 -8.10 -18.20 4.72
C ASP A 78 -9.10 -19.36 4.69
N ARG A 79 -10.23 -19.28 5.42
CA ARG A 79 -11.13 -20.44 5.62
C ARG A 79 -12.62 -20.13 5.61
N TYR A 80 -13.08 -19.03 6.20
CA TYR A 80 -14.52 -18.77 6.34
C TYR A 80 -15.08 -18.03 5.11
N LEU A 81 -16.07 -18.63 4.44
CA LEU A 81 -16.70 -18.10 3.22
C LEU A 81 -17.85 -17.11 3.49
N LEU A 82 -17.81 -16.41 4.63
CA LEU A 82 -18.63 -15.22 4.94
C LEU A 82 -20.16 -15.42 4.93
N GLY A 83 -20.71 -16.64 4.89
CA GLY A 83 -22.14 -16.89 4.62
C GLY A 83 -23.16 -16.14 5.49
N THR A 84 -22.85 -15.86 6.76
CA THR A 84 -23.68 -15.02 7.65
C THR A 84 -23.50 -13.54 7.32
N SER A 85 -22.25 -13.12 7.15
CA SER A 85 -21.84 -11.75 6.84
C SER A 85 -22.38 -11.27 5.50
N LEU A 86 -22.45 -12.16 4.50
CA LEU A 86 -23.04 -11.92 3.17
C LEU A 86 -24.54 -11.63 3.26
N ALA A 87 -25.27 -12.28 4.17
CA ALA A 87 -26.72 -12.11 4.26
C ALA A 87 -27.12 -10.78 4.94
N ARG A 88 -26.36 -10.32 5.94
CA ARG A 88 -26.78 -9.20 6.81
C ARG A 88 -27.04 -7.87 6.08
N PRO A 89 -26.25 -7.44 5.07
CA PRO A 89 -26.54 -6.22 4.31
C PRO A 89 -27.90 -6.23 3.61
N ILE A 90 -28.31 -7.36 3.03
CA ILE A 90 -29.61 -7.53 2.35
C ILE A 90 -30.75 -7.46 3.37
N ILE A 91 -30.64 -8.20 4.48
CA ILE A 91 -31.65 -8.22 5.54
C ILE A 91 -31.80 -6.83 6.16
N ALA A 92 -30.70 -6.14 6.48
CA ALA A 92 -30.72 -4.81 7.07
C ALA A 92 -31.31 -3.75 6.13
N ARG A 93 -30.95 -3.80 4.83
CA ARG A 93 -31.52 -2.93 3.79
C ARG A 93 -33.04 -3.13 3.69
N ALA A 94 -33.50 -4.38 3.65
CA ALA A 94 -34.94 -4.69 3.60
C ALA A 94 -35.69 -4.29 4.88
N GLN A 95 -35.09 -4.45 6.06
CA GLN A 95 -35.65 -3.94 7.32
C GLN A 95 -35.83 -2.42 7.30
N VAL A 96 -34.89 -1.67 6.73
CA VAL A 96 -35.03 -0.21 6.53
C VAL A 96 -36.16 0.10 5.53
N ARG A 97 -36.27 -0.62 4.41
CA ARG A 97 -37.41 -0.49 3.47
C ARG A 97 -38.76 -0.66 4.19
N ALA A 98 -38.89 -1.73 4.97
CA ALA A 98 -40.10 -2.03 5.73
C ALA A 98 -40.40 -0.97 6.80
N ALA A 99 -39.39 -0.53 7.56
CA ALA A 99 -39.55 0.52 8.57
C ALA A 99 -40.01 1.85 7.95
N GLN A 100 -39.47 2.24 6.80
CA GLN A 100 -39.90 3.43 6.06
C GLN A 100 -41.33 3.27 5.51
N GLN A 101 -41.69 2.09 4.97
CA GLN A 101 -43.05 1.79 4.48
C GLN A 101 -44.11 1.87 5.59
N TYR A 102 -43.80 1.37 6.79
CA TYR A 102 -44.71 1.35 7.94
C TYR A 102 -44.50 2.51 8.94
N LYS A 103 -43.59 3.45 8.62
CA LYS A 103 -43.29 4.66 9.40
C LYS A 103 -42.85 4.38 10.85
N CYS A 104 -41.99 3.40 11.03
CA CYS A 104 -41.44 3.04 12.34
C CYS A 104 -40.30 4.00 12.74
N ASP A 105 -40.42 4.68 13.89
CA ASP A 105 -39.35 5.56 14.42
C ASP A 105 -38.08 4.80 14.87
N TYR A 106 -38.18 3.48 15.04
CA TYR A 106 -37.15 2.60 15.60
C TYR A 106 -37.04 1.30 14.79
N LEU A 107 -35.80 0.84 14.60
CA LEU A 107 -35.47 -0.55 14.27
C LEU A 107 -34.99 -1.30 15.52
N SER A 108 -35.10 -2.62 15.53
CA SER A 108 -34.56 -3.47 16.60
C SER A 108 -34.02 -4.79 16.06
N HIS A 109 -33.07 -5.40 16.78
CA HIS A 109 -32.46 -6.68 16.41
C HIS A 109 -32.23 -7.56 17.64
N GLY A 110 -32.13 -8.87 17.42
CA GLY A 110 -31.86 -9.86 18.47
C GLY A 110 -30.38 -10.13 18.72
N CYS A 111 -29.47 -9.34 18.15
CA CYS A 111 -28.03 -9.63 18.18
C CYS A 111 -27.46 -9.46 19.60
N THR A 112 -26.63 -10.40 20.06
CA THR A 112 -25.98 -10.30 21.37
C THR A 112 -24.84 -9.28 21.37
N GLY A 113 -24.55 -8.69 22.53
CA GLY A 113 -23.43 -7.75 22.71
C GLY A 113 -22.03 -8.30 22.39
N LYS A 114 -21.88 -9.61 22.14
CA LYS A 114 -20.61 -10.28 21.78
C LYS A 114 -20.55 -10.74 20.30
N GLY A 115 -21.60 -10.53 19.52
CA GLY A 115 -21.65 -10.92 18.10
C GLY A 115 -21.03 -9.87 17.17
N ASN A 116 -20.58 -10.29 16.00
CA ASN A 116 -20.27 -9.35 14.89
C ASN A 116 -21.56 -8.75 14.29
N ASP A 117 -22.67 -9.49 14.32
CA ASP A 117 -23.91 -9.12 13.64
C ASP A 117 -24.56 -7.81 14.14
N GLN A 118 -24.40 -7.47 15.43
CA GLN A 118 -24.86 -6.17 15.94
C GLN A 118 -24.24 -5.00 15.13
N VAL A 119 -22.96 -5.12 14.78
CA VAL A 119 -22.22 -4.11 14.01
C VAL A 119 -22.71 -4.12 12.56
N ARG A 120 -22.88 -5.31 11.97
CA ARG A 120 -23.37 -5.48 10.59
C ARG A 120 -24.76 -4.89 10.39
N PHE A 121 -25.68 -5.10 11.32
CA PHE A 121 -27.01 -4.51 11.28
C PHE A 121 -26.98 -3.00 11.54
N GLU A 122 -26.31 -2.53 12.60
CA GLU A 122 -26.39 -1.11 13.00
C GLU A 122 -25.64 -0.17 12.06
N LEU A 123 -24.51 -0.59 11.49
CA LEU A 123 -23.82 0.21 10.46
C LEU A 123 -24.64 0.24 9.16
N ALA A 124 -25.27 -0.87 8.77
CA ALA A 124 -26.18 -0.90 7.63
C ALA A 124 -27.42 -0.03 7.83
N TYR A 125 -28.06 -0.09 9.01
CA TYR A 125 -29.18 0.80 9.35
C TYR A 125 -28.76 2.26 9.22
N LYS A 126 -27.63 2.66 9.82
CA LYS A 126 -27.11 4.05 9.78
C LYS A 126 -26.74 4.52 8.37
N ALA A 127 -26.31 3.62 7.50
CA ALA A 127 -25.98 3.95 6.11
C ALA A 127 -27.22 4.04 5.20
N CYS A 128 -28.22 3.18 5.42
CA CYS A 128 -29.47 3.18 4.64
C CYS A 128 -30.49 4.24 5.11
N ASP A 129 -30.52 4.55 6.41
CA ASP A 129 -31.31 5.64 7.00
C ASP A 129 -30.60 6.21 8.24
N PRO A 130 -29.86 7.33 8.11
CA PRO A 130 -29.19 7.97 9.24
C PRO A 130 -30.14 8.53 10.32
N SER A 131 -31.43 8.64 10.04
CA SER A 131 -32.42 9.24 10.96
C SER A 131 -33.10 8.23 11.88
N ILE A 132 -33.14 6.96 11.49
CA ILE A 132 -33.83 5.92 12.26
C ILE A 132 -33.06 5.54 13.52
N LYS A 133 -33.77 5.40 14.63
CA LYS A 133 -33.18 4.99 15.91
C LYS A 133 -33.06 3.48 15.98
N THR A 134 -32.16 2.96 16.81
CA THR A 134 -32.03 1.51 17.02
C THR A 134 -32.18 1.15 18.50
N ILE A 135 -33.01 0.14 18.76
CA ILE A 135 -33.20 -0.49 20.07
C ILE A 135 -32.48 -1.84 20.02
N ALA A 136 -31.43 -2.01 20.82
CA ALA A 136 -30.61 -3.23 20.87
C ALA A 136 -30.67 -3.85 22.28
N PRO A 137 -31.70 -4.67 22.60
CA PRO A 137 -32.00 -5.07 23.98
C PRO A 137 -30.83 -5.75 24.70
N TRP A 138 -30.04 -6.57 24.01
CA TRP A 138 -28.83 -7.22 24.58
C TRP A 138 -27.67 -6.26 24.91
N ARG A 139 -27.84 -4.93 24.77
CA ARG A 139 -26.96 -3.90 25.32
C ARG A 139 -27.67 -2.88 26.22
N MET A 140 -28.97 -3.04 26.46
CA MET A 140 -29.75 -2.15 27.33
C MET A 140 -29.70 -2.66 28.78
N PRO A 141 -29.20 -1.87 29.76
CA PRO A 141 -29.08 -2.28 31.15
C PRO A 141 -30.33 -2.93 31.74
N GLU A 142 -31.50 -2.37 31.48
CA GLU A 142 -32.82 -2.82 31.92
C GLU A 142 -33.19 -4.23 31.40
N PHE A 143 -32.75 -4.58 30.19
CA PHE A 143 -32.99 -5.89 29.60
C PHE A 143 -31.96 -6.91 30.09
N ILE A 144 -30.67 -6.58 30.06
CA ILE A 144 -29.61 -7.51 30.47
C ILE A 144 -29.59 -7.77 31.98
N GLN A 145 -30.08 -6.84 32.81
CA GLN A 145 -30.28 -7.09 34.25
C GLN A 145 -31.40 -8.11 34.49
N LYS A 146 -32.48 -8.02 33.70
CA LYS A 146 -33.67 -8.88 33.75
C LYS A 146 -33.45 -10.28 33.15
N PHE A 147 -32.53 -10.40 32.21
CA PHE A 147 -32.23 -11.62 31.47
C PHE A 147 -30.72 -11.93 31.50
N GLN A 148 -30.25 -12.63 32.54
CA GLN A 148 -28.84 -13.03 32.67
C GLN A 148 -28.51 -14.22 31.74
N GLY A 149 -29.51 -14.97 31.31
CA GLY A 149 -29.35 -15.99 30.27
C GLY A 149 -30.63 -16.74 29.91
N ARG A 150 -30.44 -17.87 29.21
CA ARG A 150 -31.53 -18.69 28.64
C ARG A 150 -32.58 -19.14 29.66
N ALA A 151 -32.20 -19.33 30.93
CA ALA A 151 -33.13 -19.70 32.00
C ALA A 151 -34.18 -18.60 32.28
N ASP A 152 -33.76 -17.33 32.31
CA ASP A 152 -34.65 -16.19 32.55
C ASP A 152 -35.56 -15.95 31.35
N LEU A 153 -35.03 -16.10 30.12
CA LEU A 153 -35.83 -16.05 28.90
C LEU A 153 -36.93 -17.13 28.88
N LEU A 154 -36.60 -18.37 29.29
CA LEU A 154 -37.58 -19.47 29.39
C LEU A 154 -38.63 -19.21 30.49
N LYS A 155 -38.22 -18.64 31.62
CA LYS A 155 -39.13 -18.25 32.71
C LYS A 155 -40.10 -17.17 32.24
N PHE A 156 -39.60 -16.07 31.68
CA PHE A 156 -40.42 -14.97 31.15
C PHE A 156 -41.32 -15.43 30.00
N ALA A 157 -40.84 -16.35 29.15
CA ALA A 157 -41.66 -16.98 28.13
C ALA A 157 -42.85 -17.76 28.72
N ALA A 158 -42.64 -18.53 29.80
CA ALA A 158 -43.73 -19.19 30.51
C ALA A 158 -44.70 -18.19 31.16
N GLU A 159 -44.18 -17.17 31.85
CA GLU A 159 -44.97 -16.11 32.50
C GLU A 159 -45.83 -15.31 31.51
N ASN A 160 -45.38 -15.16 30.26
CA ASN A 160 -46.05 -14.40 29.20
C ASN A 160 -46.73 -15.27 28.13
N ASN A 161 -46.85 -16.58 28.36
CA ASN A 161 -47.47 -17.55 27.45
C ASN A 161 -46.85 -17.59 26.02
N ILE A 162 -45.55 -17.33 25.92
CA ILE A 162 -44.81 -17.32 24.65
C ILE A 162 -44.61 -18.77 24.15
N PRO A 163 -45.00 -19.12 22.91
CA PRO A 163 -44.79 -20.48 22.38
C PRO A 163 -43.30 -20.78 22.15
N VAL A 164 -42.73 -21.63 23.01
CA VAL A 164 -41.31 -22.05 22.97
C VAL A 164 -41.18 -23.44 22.31
N SER A 165 -40.39 -23.52 21.24
CA SER A 165 -40.07 -24.77 20.53
C SER A 165 -38.72 -25.39 20.93
N SER A 166 -37.88 -24.66 21.68
CA SER A 166 -36.51 -25.07 22.02
C SER A 166 -36.46 -26.16 23.10
N THR A 167 -36.37 -27.42 22.66
CA THR A 167 -36.00 -28.54 23.54
C THR A 167 -34.52 -28.46 23.96
N PRO A 168 -34.10 -29.12 25.08
CA PRO A 168 -32.70 -29.15 25.51
C PRO A 168 -31.72 -29.92 24.61
N LYS A 169 -32.15 -30.40 23.43
CA LYS A 169 -31.37 -31.35 22.60
C LYS A 169 -30.35 -30.74 21.65
N ALA A 170 -30.41 -29.44 21.37
CA ALA A 170 -29.42 -28.74 20.56
C ALA A 170 -28.63 -27.79 21.48
N PRO A 171 -27.40 -28.14 21.90
CA PRO A 171 -26.60 -27.35 22.83
C PRO A 171 -25.77 -26.23 22.15
N TRP A 172 -25.96 -25.97 20.85
CA TRP A 172 -25.32 -24.89 20.09
C TRP A 172 -26.36 -23.92 19.49
N SER A 173 -25.91 -22.71 19.16
CA SER A 173 -26.65 -21.74 18.35
C SER A 173 -26.55 -22.10 16.86
N MET A 174 -27.49 -21.64 16.04
CA MET A 174 -27.50 -21.84 14.59
C MET A 174 -28.00 -20.60 13.84
N ASP A 175 -27.31 -20.22 12.77
CA ASP A 175 -27.77 -19.25 11.76
C ASP A 175 -27.72 -19.92 10.38
N ASP A 176 -28.86 -20.06 9.72
CA ASP A 176 -29.02 -20.78 8.45
C ASP A 176 -29.51 -19.82 7.37
N ASN A 177 -29.00 -19.98 6.15
CA ASN A 177 -29.48 -19.28 4.95
C ASN A 177 -29.09 -20.08 3.69
N LEU A 178 -29.44 -19.59 2.50
CA LEU A 178 -29.17 -20.27 1.23
C LEU A 178 -27.70 -20.67 1.05
N VAL A 179 -26.74 -19.85 1.49
CA VAL A 179 -25.29 -20.06 1.28
C VAL A 179 -24.70 -21.08 2.25
N HIS A 180 -25.07 -21.00 3.54
CA HIS A 180 -24.47 -21.83 4.58
C HIS A 180 -25.37 -22.03 5.79
N CYS A 181 -24.95 -22.87 6.73
CA CYS A 181 -25.30 -22.72 8.13
C CYS A 181 -24.03 -22.49 8.95
N SER A 182 -24.12 -21.69 10.00
CA SER A 182 -23.08 -21.52 11.03
C SER A 182 -23.56 -22.02 12.38
N TYR A 183 -22.64 -22.60 13.14
CA TYR A 183 -22.84 -23.24 14.43
C TYR A 183 -21.83 -22.70 15.44
N GLU A 184 -22.31 -22.17 16.57
CA GLU A 184 -21.48 -21.57 17.62
C GLU A 184 -22.01 -21.89 19.03
N ALA A 185 -21.24 -21.53 20.05
CA ALA A 185 -21.61 -21.60 21.47
C ALA A 185 -21.80 -23.03 22.06
N GLY A 186 -21.91 -23.09 23.39
CA GLY A 186 -22.10 -24.31 24.17
C GLY A 186 -20.95 -25.31 24.02
N VAL A 187 -21.23 -26.52 23.53
CA VAL A 187 -20.20 -27.58 23.38
C VAL A 187 -19.07 -27.22 22.41
N LEU A 188 -19.26 -26.19 21.57
CA LEU A 188 -18.25 -25.69 20.63
C LEU A 188 -17.34 -24.62 21.25
N GLU A 189 -17.62 -24.13 22.45
CA GLU A 189 -16.78 -23.12 23.14
C GLU A 189 -15.44 -23.72 23.60
N ASP A 190 -15.41 -25.03 23.84
CA ASP A 190 -14.18 -25.81 23.96
C ASP A 190 -13.64 -26.12 22.54
N PRO A 191 -12.44 -25.65 22.16
CA PRO A 191 -11.87 -25.91 20.84
C PRO A 191 -11.36 -27.36 20.64
N ASP A 192 -11.16 -28.14 21.71
CA ASP A 192 -10.73 -29.55 21.61
C ASP A 192 -11.94 -30.50 21.41
N HIS A 193 -13.16 -30.02 21.68
CA HIS A 193 -14.37 -30.82 21.47
C HIS A 193 -14.61 -31.09 19.97
N THR A 194 -14.68 -32.36 19.56
CA THR A 194 -14.95 -32.70 18.16
C THR A 194 -16.41 -32.35 17.80
N PRO A 195 -16.69 -31.65 16.68
CA PRO A 195 -18.05 -31.31 16.27
C PRO A 195 -18.90 -32.59 16.04
N PRO A 196 -20.04 -32.77 16.72
CA PRO A 196 -20.83 -34.00 16.62
C PRO A 196 -21.48 -34.15 15.23
N LYS A 197 -21.80 -35.39 14.84
CA LYS A 197 -22.21 -35.71 13.46
C LYS A 197 -23.52 -35.02 13.05
N GLU A 198 -24.44 -34.87 14.01
CA GLU A 198 -25.75 -34.23 13.86
C GLU A 198 -25.73 -32.69 13.92
N LEU A 199 -24.56 -32.07 14.12
CA LEU A 199 -24.40 -30.61 13.99
C LEU A 199 -24.59 -30.16 12.54
N TRP A 200 -23.99 -30.89 11.60
CA TRP A 200 -23.94 -30.51 10.18
C TRP A 200 -25.27 -30.80 9.49
N THR A 201 -26.01 -29.74 9.10
CA THR A 201 -27.37 -29.88 8.53
C THR A 201 -27.48 -29.57 7.04
N ARG A 202 -26.46 -28.98 6.41
CA ARG A 202 -26.41 -28.73 4.96
C ARG A 202 -25.42 -29.65 4.24
N THR A 203 -24.81 -30.61 4.94
CA THR A 203 -23.87 -31.60 4.38
C THR A 203 -24.06 -32.98 4.97
N VAL A 204 -24.23 -34.01 4.12
CA VAL A 204 -24.06 -35.40 4.58
C VAL A 204 -22.64 -35.61 5.08
N ASP A 205 -22.42 -36.64 5.89
CA ASP A 205 -21.07 -36.90 6.38
C ASP A 205 -20.15 -37.39 5.24
N PRO A 206 -18.91 -36.89 5.10
CA PRO A 206 -17.97 -37.38 4.10
C PRO A 206 -17.74 -38.90 4.13
N ILE A 207 -17.94 -39.56 5.28
CA ILE A 207 -17.89 -41.03 5.39
C ILE A 207 -19.12 -41.67 4.72
N ASP A 208 -20.31 -41.13 4.98
CA ASP A 208 -21.62 -41.62 4.50
C ASP A 208 -21.91 -41.22 3.03
N ALA A 209 -21.20 -40.22 2.50
CA ALA A 209 -21.33 -39.72 1.14
C ALA A 209 -21.12 -40.85 0.08
N PRO A 210 -21.68 -40.70 -1.14
CA PRO A 210 -21.61 -41.74 -2.17
C PRO A 210 -20.19 -42.21 -2.52
N ASP A 211 -20.00 -43.52 -2.65
CA ASP A 211 -18.74 -44.14 -3.12
C ASP A 211 -18.49 -43.98 -4.64
N LYS A 212 -19.13 -43.00 -5.28
CA LYS A 212 -18.94 -42.65 -6.70
C LYS A 212 -18.78 -41.14 -6.84
N PRO A 213 -17.70 -40.65 -7.46
CA PRO A 213 -17.57 -39.22 -7.78
C PRO A 213 -18.71 -38.76 -8.70
N TYR A 214 -19.30 -37.60 -8.38
CA TYR A 214 -20.35 -36.99 -9.18
C TYR A 214 -19.76 -35.86 -10.03
N ASN A 215 -19.90 -35.97 -11.36
CA ASN A 215 -19.27 -35.09 -12.33
C ASN A 215 -20.29 -34.15 -12.98
N PHE A 216 -19.94 -32.87 -13.11
CA PHE A 216 -20.81 -31.81 -13.65
C PHE A 216 -19.94 -30.69 -14.24
N THR A 217 -20.53 -29.72 -14.91
CA THR A 217 -19.82 -28.58 -15.52
C THR A 217 -20.49 -27.27 -15.10
N ILE A 218 -19.71 -26.28 -14.70
CA ILE A 218 -20.19 -24.91 -14.42
C ILE A 218 -19.74 -24.00 -15.56
N HIS A 219 -20.67 -23.28 -16.16
CA HIS A 219 -20.39 -22.21 -17.12
C HIS A 219 -20.43 -20.85 -16.44
N PHE A 220 -19.50 -19.98 -16.81
CA PHE A 220 -19.38 -18.62 -16.32
C PHE A 220 -19.45 -17.62 -17.47
N GLU A 221 -20.06 -16.47 -17.22
CA GLU A 221 -19.87 -15.26 -18.02
C GLU A 221 -19.43 -14.12 -17.08
N LYS A 222 -18.31 -13.47 -17.38
CA LYS A 222 -17.75 -12.36 -16.57
C LYS A 222 -17.66 -12.68 -15.07
N GLY A 223 -17.21 -13.88 -14.72
CA GLY A 223 -17.06 -14.39 -13.35
C GLY A 223 -18.38 -14.82 -12.68
N ILE A 224 -19.53 -14.61 -13.33
CA ILE A 224 -20.85 -14.99 -12.83
C ILE A 224 -21.22 -16.39 -13.32
N PRO A 225 -21.60 -17.34 -12.45
CA PRO A 225 -22.16 -18.61 -12.88
C PRO A 225 -23.48 -18.41 -13.64
N THR A 226 -23.58 -18.90 -14.88
CA THR A 226 -24.78 -18.74 -15.73
C THR A 226 -25.54 -20.04 -15.96
N LYS A 227 -24.83 -21.18 -15.96
CA LYS A 227 -25.41 -22.51 -16.18
C LYS A 227 -24.63 -23.61 -15.47
N VAL A 228 -25.32 -24.63 -14.97
CA VAL A 228 -24.74 -25.89 -14.50
C VAL A 228 -25.28 -27.04 -15.34
N VAL A 229 -24.40 -27.91 -15.82
CA VAL A 229 -24.75 -29.09 -16.63
C VAL A 229 -24.34 -30.36 -15.88
N THR A 230 -25.27 -31.29 -15.71
CA THR A 230 -25.10 -32.56 -14.99
C THR A 230 -25.51 -33.75 -15.88
N PRO A 231 -25.33 -35.01 -15.44
CA PRO A 231 -25.81 -36.18 -16.17
C PRO A 231 -27.34 -36.22 -16.35
N GLU A 232 -28.10 -35.48 -15.53
CA GLU A 232 -29.55 -35.44 -15.53
C GLU A 232 -30.14 -34.32 -16.41
N GLY A 233 -29.35 -33.29 -16.76
CA GLY A 233 -29.80 -32.16 -17.59
C GLY A 233 -28.95 -30.90 -17.41
N GLU A 234 -29.51 -29.75 -17.78
CA GLU A 234 -28.91 -28.43 -17.50
C GLU A 234 -29.86 -27.53 -16.72
N VAL A 235 -29.29 -26.70 -15.84
CA VAL A 235 -30.03 -25.73 -14.99
C VAL A 235 -29.41 -24.35 -15.16
N THR A 236 -30.27 -23.38 -15.44
CA THR A 236 -29.97 -21.96 -15.67
C THR A 236 -30.76 -21.08 -14.71
N GLY A 237 -30.31 -19.85 -14.51
CA GLY A 237 -30.90 -18.92 -13.55
C GLY A 237 -30.20 -19.04 -12.20
N SER A 238 -29.78 -17.90 -11.66
CA SER A 238 -28.80 -17.79 -10.57
C SER A 238 -29.23 -18.51 -9.28
N LEU A 239 -30.48 -18.32 -8.84
CA LEU A 239 -31.01 -18.95 -7.64
C LEU A 239 -31.10 -20.48 -7.77
N GLU A 240 -31.65 -20.99 -8.88
CA GLU A 240 -31.86 -22.43 -9.06
C GLU A 240 -30.55 -23.19 -9.36
N LEU A 241 -29.62 -22.60 -10.12
CA LEU A 241 -28.30 -23.20 -10.29
C LEU A 241 -27.51 -23.20 -8.96
N PHE A 242 -27.66 -22.16 -8.12
CA PHE A 242 -26.98 -22.13 -6.81
C PHE A 242 -27.61 -23.13 -5.82
N LYS A 243 -28.94 -23.32 -5.84
CA LYS A 243 -29.63 -24.42 -5.15
C LYS A 243 -29.14 -25.80 -5.62
N LEU A 244 -28.90 -25.97 -6.93
CA LEU A 244 -28.33 -27.20 -7.47
C LEU A 244 -26.90 -27.44 -6.96
N LEU A 245 -26.03 -26.41 -6.96
CA LEU A 245 -24.67 -26.53 -6.41
C LEU A 245 -24.68 -26.83 -4.91
N ASN A 246 -25.61 -26.24 -4.15
CA ASN A 246 -25.85 -26.60 -2.75
C ASN A 246 -26.26 -28.07 -2.60
N LYS A 247 -27.17 -28.58 -3.43
CA LYS A 247 -27.57 -29.99 -3.41
C LYS A 247 -26.41 -30.93 -3.75
N ILE A 248 -25.63 -30.61 -4.79
CA ILE A 248 -24.46 -31.39 -5.20
C ILE A 248 -23.42 -31.45 -4.06
N GLY A 249 -23.17 -30.33 -3.39
CA GLY A 249 -22.28 -30.27 -2.23
C GLY A 249 -22.84 -30.98 -1.00
N HIS A 250 -24.13 -30.80 -0.70
CA HIS A 250 -24.85 -31.50 0.38
C HIS A 250 -24.69 -33.01 0.25
N ASP A 251 -25.08 -33.56 -0.91
CA ASP A 251 -25.13 -35.00 -1.18
C ASP A 251 -23.74 -35.66 -1.15
N ASN A 252 -22.67 -34.87 -1.27
CA ASN A 252 -21.27 -35.34 -1.27
C ASN A 252 -20.46 -34.88 -0.05
N GLY A 253 -21.08 -34.19 0.92
CA GLY A 253 -20.47 -33.73 2.17
C GLY A 253 -19.48 -32.56 2.05
N VAL A 254 -19.53 -31.81 0.95
CA VAL A 254 -18.56 -30.77 0.60
C VAL A 254 -18.80 -29.47 1.37
N GLY A 255 -17.72 -28.85 1.85
CA GLY A 255 -17.76 -27.46 2.37
C GLY A 255 -17.92 -27.30 3.87
N ARG A 256 -17.65 -28.34 4.67
CA ARG A 256 -17.53 -28.24 6.14
C ARG A 256 -16.24 -27.53 6.56
N VAL A 257 -16.33 -26.56 7.46
CA VAL A 257 -15.22 -25.75 8.01
C VAL A 257 -15.39 -25.61 9.53
N ASP A 258 -14.33 -25.89 10.29
CA ASP A 258 -14.26 -25.67 11.75
C ASP A 258 -13.02 -24.80 12.06
N ILE A 259 -13.22 -23.55 12.51
CA ILE A 259 -12.19 -22.51 12.67
C ILE A 259 -12.33 -21.77 14.00
N VAL A 260 -11.20 -21.34 14.59
CA VAL A 260 -11.17 -20.29 15.61
C VAL A 260 -10.88 -18.94 14.93
N GLU A 261 -11.93 -18.16 14.68
CA GLU A 261 -11.90 -16.84 14.04
C GLU A 261 -11.62 -15.71 15.05
N ASN A 262 -11.12 -14.56 14.55
CA ASN A 262 -11.09 -13.29 15.27
C ASN A 262 -12.37 -12.48 14.99
N ARG A 263 -13.13 -12.08 16.02
CA ARG A 263 -14.26 -11.15 15.88
C ARG A 263 -13.78 -9.71 15.80
N PHE A 264 -14.52 -8.86 15.08
CA PHE A 264 -14.17 -7.44 14.91
C PHE A 264 -14.06 -6.69 16.25
N ILE A 265 -14.80 -7.13 17.27
CA ILE A 265 -14.74 -6.62 18.65
C ILE A 265 -13.54 -7.14 19.47
N GLY A 266 -12.53 -7.74 18.84
CA GLY A 266 -11.28 -8.18 19.47
C GLY A 266 -11.34 -9.50 20.26
N LEU A 267 -12.45 -10.24 20.18
CA LEU A 267 -12.61 -11.55 20.82
C LEU A 267 -12.35 -12.69 19.83
N LYS A 268 -11.65 -13.75 20.24
CA LYS A 268 -11.64 -15.01 19.49
C LYS A 268 -12.93 -15.80 19.71
N SER A 269 -13.35 -16.56 18.70
CA SER A 269 -14.48 -17.48 18.77
C SER A 269 -14.21 -18.70 17.91
N ARG A 270 -14.62 -19.88 18.36
CA ARG A 270 -14.80 -21.01 17.45
C ARG A 270 -16.10 -20.86 16.67
N GLY A 271 -16.11 -21.27 15.41
CA GLY A 271 -17.29 -21.41 14.57
C GLY A 271 -17.15 -22.63 13.67
N CYS A 272 -18.22 -23.41 13.57
CA CYS A 272 -18.37 -24.45 12.56
C CYS A 272 -19.32 -23.94 11.46
N TYR A 273 -19.07 -24.28 10.20
CA TYR A 273 -19.83 -23.79 9.04
C TYR A 273 -19.94 -24.89 7.98
N ASP A 274 -21.11 -25.07 7.36
CA ASP A 274 -21.22 -25.85 6.12
C ASP A 274 -21.74 -25.03 4.94
N THR A 275 -20.85 -24.81 3.97
CA THR A 275 -21.01 -23.81 2.87
C THR A 275 -20.93 -24.47 1.48
N PRO A 276 -21.81 -25.45 1.16
CA PRO A 276 -21.60 -26.38 0.06
C PRO A 276 -21.50 -25.75 -1.34
N GLY A 277 -22.54 -25.01 -1.77
CA GLY A 277 -22.61 -24.47 -3.13
C GLY A 277 -21.57 -23.39 -3.41
N LEU A 278 -21.30 -22.52 -2.44
CA LEU A 278 -20.29 -21.46 -2.56
C LEU A 278 -18.85 -22.03 -2.53
N THR A 279 -18.58 -23.10 -1.77
CA THR A 279 -17.28 -23.80 -1.83
C THR A 279 -17.00 -24.31 -3.25
N ILE A 280 -17.98 -24.95 -3.86
CA ILE A 280 -17.87 -25.50 -5.23
C ILE A 280 -17.73 -24.36 -6.26
N ALA A 281 -18.58 -23.34 -6.18
CA ALA A 281 -18.57 -22.22 -7.13
C ALA A 281 -17.27 -21.40 -7.08
N ARG A 282 -16.78 -21.09 -5.87
CA ARG A 282 -15.51 -20.37 -5.65
C ARG A 282 -14.32 -21.18 -6.17
N LEU A 283 -14.28 -22.49 -5.94
CA LEU A 283 -13.20 -23.34 -6.46
C LEU A 283 -13.17 -23.33 -8.01
N ALA A 284 -14.33 -23.47 -8.66
CA ALA A 284 -14.41 -23.42 -10.12
C ALA A 284 -14.05 -22.02 -10.66
N HIS A 285 -14.41 -20.94 -9.95
CA HIS A 285 -14.08 -19.58 -10.34
C HIS A 285 -12.56 -19.28 -10.29
N ILE A 286 -11.90 -19.58 -9.15
CA ILE A 286 -10.43 -19.48 -8.95
C ILE A 286 -9.64 -20.20 -10.05
N ASP A 287 -10.21 -21.31 -10.53
CA ASP A 287 -9.61 -22.17 -11.55
C ASP A 287 -9.77 -21.60 -12.96
N LEU A 288 -10.96 -21.09 -13.31
CA LEU A 288 -11.18 -20.40 -14.59
C LEU A 288 -10.33 -19.12 -14.70
N GLU A 289 -10.23 -18.33 -13.62
CA GLU A 289 -9.31 -17.18 -13.55
C GLU A 289 -7.85 -17.59 -13.83
N GLY A 290 -7.46 -18.82 -13.51
CA GLY A 290 -6.12 -19.37 -13.80
C GLY A 290 -5.85 -19.63 -15.28
N LEU A 291 -6.89 -19.73 -16.11
CA LEU A 291 -6.78 -19.82 -17.56
C LEU A 291 -6.88 -18.43 -18.24
N VAL A 292 -7.72 -17.53 -17.69
CA VAL A 292 -8.22 -16.37 -18.45
C VAL A 292 -7.84 -14.99 -17.92
N MET A 293 -7.28 -14.88 -16.71
CA MET A 293 -6.85 -13.61 -16.09
C MET A 293 -5.31 -13.49 -16.08
N ASP A 294 -4.79 -12.29 -16.34
CA ASP A 294 -3.35 -12.04 -16.20
C ASP A 294 -2.85 -12.26 -14.75
N SER A 295 -1.64 -12.80 -14.65
CA SER A 295 -0.89 -13.05 -13.42
C SER A 295 -0.73 -11.85 -12.47
N LYS A 296 -0.56 -10.62 -12.99
CA LYS A 296 -0.37 -9.41 -12.17
C LYS A 296 -1.71 -8.86 -11.71
N VAL A 297 -2.70 -8.77 -12.61
CA VAL A 297 -4.08 -8.41 -12.27
C VAL A 297 -4.63 -9.36 -11.22
N ARG A 298 -4.47 -10.67 -11.42
CA ARG A 298 -4.85 -11.71 -10.46
C ARG A 298 -4.15 -11.52 -9.12
N LYS A 299 -2.82 -11.33 -9.11
CA LYS A 299 -2.06 -11.07 -7.88
C LYS A 299 -2.59 -9.87 -7.10
N LEU A 300 -2.89 -8.74 -7.76
CA LEU A 300 -3.46 -7.55 -7.12
C LEU A 300 -4.87 -7.79 -6.58
N ARG A 301 -5.70 -8.57 -7.31
CA ARG A 301 -7.04 -9.00 -6.89
C ARG A 301 -6.96 -9.89 -5.65
N ASP A 302 -6.14 -10.94 -5.69
CA ASP A 302 -5.91 -11.88 -4.58
C ASP A 302 -5.29 -11.21 -3.33
N GLN A 303 -4.30 -10.32 -3.47
CA GLN A 303 -3.52 -9.77 -2.35
C GLN A 303 -4.09 -8.49 -1.69
N PHE A 304 -5.05 -7.82 -2.32
CA PHE A 304 -5.61 -6.56 -1.78
C PHE A 304 -7.13 -6.54 -1.88
N VAL A 305 -7.68 -6.64 -3.10
CA VAL A 305 -9.13 -6.47 -3.33
C VAL A 305 -9.94 -7.56 -2.61
N THR A 306 -9.50 -8.81 -2.69
CA THR A 306 -10.13 -9.95 -2.00
C THR A 306 -10.08 -9.81 -0.48
N ILE A 307 -8.97 -9.34 0.07
CA ILE A 307 -8.78 -9.20 1.52
C ILE A 307 -9.70 -8.09 2.06
N GLU A 308 -9.57 -6.87 1.52
CA GLU A 308 -10.30 -5.71 2.05
C GLU A 308 -11.82 -5.77 1.78
N TRP A 309 -12.26 -6.36 0.66
CA TRP A 309 -13.69 -6.57 0.42
C TRP A 309 -14.27 -7.66 1.33
N SER A 310 -13.47 -8.68 1.70
CA SER A 310 -13.85 -9.68 2.71
C SER A 310 -13.90 -9.10 4.12
N HIS A 311 -12.95 -8.22 4.47
CA HIS A 311 -12.98 -7.45 5.72
C HIS A 311 -14.20 -6.53 5.79
N ALA A 312 -14.54 -5.84 4.71
CA ALA A 312 -15.70 -4.95 4.67
C ALA A 312 -17.01 -5.70 4.99
N LEU A 313 -17.21 -6.89 4.41
CA LEU A 313 -18.33 -7.77 4.76
C LEU A 313 -18.26 -8.26 6.21
N TYR A 314 -17.11 -8.77 6.64
CA TYR A 314 -16.97 -9.38 7.95
C TYR A 314 -17.19 -8.38 9.10
N ASN A 315 -16.66 -7.16 8.95
CA ASN A 315 -16.73 -6.08 9.94
C ASN A 315 -18.05 -5.26 9.88
N GLY A 316 -18.89 -5.47 8.86
CA GLY A 316 -20.15 -4.73 8.68
C GLY A 316 -20.05 -3.43 7.87
N MET A 317 -18.89 -3.12 7.31
CA MET A 317 -18.62 -1.98 6.43
C MET A 317 -19.10 -2.21 4.98
N TYR A 318 -20.18 -2.97 4.75
CA TYR A 318 -20.65 -3.23 3.38
C TYR A 318 -21.12 -1.94 2.69
N PHE A 319 -21.86 -1.08 3.39
CA PHE A 319 -22.35 0.18 2.84
C PHE A 319 -21.34 1.34 2.92
N SER A 320 -20.04 1.01 2.93
CA SER A 320 -18.94 1.98 2.97
C SER A 320 -18.50 2.43 1.56
N PRO A 321 -17.85 3.60 1.42
CA PRO A 321 -17.27 4.06 0.16
C PRO A 321 -16.04 3.22 -0.27
N GLU A 322 -15.25 2.70 0.66
CA GLU A 322 -14.10 1.85 0.34
C GLU A 322 -14.52 0.51 -0.28
N ARG A 323 -15.63 -0.11 0.18
CA ARG A 323 -16.22 -1.28 -0.48
C ARG A 323 -16.63 -0.96 -1.92
N GLU A 324 -17.21 0.22 -2.18
CA GLU A 324 -17.63 0.64 -3.52
C GLU A 324 -16.45 0.88 -4.46
N PHE A 325 -15.39 1.49 -3.96
CA PHE A 325 -14.14 1.67 -4.69
C PHE A 325 -13.51 0.32 -5.08
N LEU A 326 -13.43 -0.62 -4.13
CA LEU A 326 -12.93 -1.97 -4.36
C LEU A 326 -13.80 -2.76 -5.35
N GLU A 327 -15.12 -2.60 -5.30
CA GLU A 327 -16.06 -3.31 -6.17
C GLU A 327 -15.86 -3.00 -7.66
N ASN A 328 -15.50 -1.76 -7.99
CA ASN A 328 -15.13 -1.38 -9.36
C ASN A 328 -13.88 -2.14 -9.86
N SER A 329 -12.95 -2.48 -8.96
CA SER A 329 -11.77 -3.31 -9.28
C SER A 329 -12.14 -4.79 -9.49
N ILE A 330 -13.12 -5.31 -8.73
CA ILE A 330 -13.71 -6.64 -8.98
C ILE A 330 -14.33 -6.66 -10.38
N ILE A 331 -15.24 -5.74 -10.68
CA ILE A 331 -15.92 -5.63 -11.99
C ILE A 331 -14.91 -5.47 -13.14
N PHE A 332 -13.80 -4.75 -12.93
CA PHE A 332 -12.72 -4.66 -13.92
C PHE A 332 -12.06 -6.02 -14.18
N SER A 333 -11.63 -6.72 -13.12
CA SER A 333 -10.90 -8.00 -13.25
C SER A 333 -11.72 -9.07 -13.98
N GLN A 334 -13.02 -9.08 -13.78
CA GLN A 334 -13.90 -10.15 -14.24
C GLN A 334 -14.31 -10.08 -15.72
N LYS A 335 -13.94 -9.02 -16.46
CA LYS A 335 -14.39 -8.79 -17.86
C LYS A 335 -14.24 -9.98 -18.81
N ASN A 336 -13.16 -10.74 -18.68
CA ASN A 336 -12.83 -11.86 -19.56
C ASN A 336 -13.02 -13.23 -18.89
N VAL A 337 -13.59 -13.29 -17.68
CA VAL A 337 -13.76 -14.54 -16.90
C VAL A 337 -15.01 -15.29 -17.38
N THR A 338 -14.96 -15.72 -18.63
CA THR A 338 -16.05 -16.39 -19.36
C THR A 338 -15.53 -17.72 -19.88
N GLY A 339 -16.29 -18.81 -19.70
CA GLY A 339 -15.85 -20.15 -20.08
C GLY A 339 -16.60 -21.25 -19.31
N GLU A 340 -16.00 -22.43 -19.22
CA GLU A 340 -16.54 -23.55 -18.44
C GLU A 340 -15.46 -24.30 -17.65
N VAL A 341 -15.87 -24.86 -16.51
CA VAL A 341 -15.03 -25.70 -15.66
C VAL A 341 -15.77 -27.00 -15.36
N ARG A 342 -15.13 -28.12 -15.72
CA ARG A 342 -15.62 -29.48 -15.44
C ARG A 342 -15.19 -29.85 -14.03
N MET A 343 -16.16 -30.15 -13.18
CA MET A 343 -15.99 -30.45 -11.76
C MET A 343 -16.29 -31.90 -11.44
N SER A 344 -15.71 -32.38 -10.34
CA SER A 344 -16.06 -33.63 -9.68
C SER A 344 -16.17 -33.39 -8.17
N VAL A 345 -17.18 -33.95 -7.51
CA VAL A 345 -17.27 -33.99 -6.05
C VAL A 345 -17.25 -35.43 -5.56
N TYR A 346 -16.54 -35.66 -4.45
CA TYR A 346 -16.39 -36.97 -3.84
C TYR A 346 -15.97 -36.84 -2.37
N LYS A 347 -16.76 -37.43 -1.46
CA LYS A 347 -16.48 -37.58 -0.01
C LYS A 347 -15.80 -36.36 0.64
N GLY A 348 -16.52 -35.24 0.66
CA GLY A 348 -16.09 -33.95 1.23
C GLY A 348 -15.19 -33.12 0.31
N GLY A 349 -14.53 -33.72 -0.67
CA GLY A 349 -13.69 -33.03 -1.65
C GLY A 349 -14.47 -32.53 -2.87
N ALA A 350 -14.05 -31.37 -3.38
CA ALA A 350 -14.37 -30.87 -4.71
C ALA A 350 -13.09 -30.75 -5.53
N TYR A 351 -13.14 -31.15 -6.79
CA TYR A 351 -11.97 -31.31 -7.66
C TYR A 351 -12.28 -30.77 -9.06
N VAL A 352 -11.28 -30.18 -9.71
CA VAL A 352 -11.38 -29.75 -11.10
C VAL A 352 -10.86 -30.85 -12.02
N LEU A 353 -11.67 -31.22 -13.02
CA LEU A 353 -11.33 -32.18 -14.08
C LEU A 353 -10.79 -31.51 -15.36
N GLY A 354 -10.82 -30.18 -15.42
CA GLY A 354 -10.32 -29.35 -16.51
C GLY A 354 -11.23 -28.14 -16.79
N ARG A 355 -10.70 -27.16 -17.51
CA ARG A 355 -11.37 -25.90 -17.85
C ARG A 355 -11.12 -25.53 -19.31
N LYS A 356 -12.03 -24.78 -19.95
CA LYS A 356 -11.80 -24.16 -21.26
C LYS A 356 -12.46 -22.77 -21.36
N SER A 357 -11.92 -21.93 -22.24
CA SER A 357 -12.46 -20.61 -22.57
C SER A 357 -12.03 -20.22 -23.98
N ASP A 358 -12.99 -19.75 -24.78
CA ASP A 358 -12.75 -19.11 -26.08
C ASP A 358 -12.65 -17.57 -25.95
N ALA A 359 -12.75 -17.04 -24.73
CA ALA A 359 -12.84 -15.61 -24.42
C ALA A 359 -11.51 -14.97 -23.97
N SER A 360 -10.43 -15.76 -23.92
CA SER A 360 -9.09 -15.29 -23.55
C SER A 360 -8.01 -16.03 -24.34
N ASN A 361 -6.92 -15.33 -24.64
CA ASN A 361 -5.76 -15.83 -25.38
C ASN A 361 -4.48 -15.91 -24.52
N LEU A 362 -4.63 -15.88 -23.19
CA LEU A 362 -3.51 -15.87 -22.24
C LEU A 362 -2.86 -17.25 -22.01
N TYR A 363 -3.54 -18.33 -22.40
CA TYR A 363 -3.00 -19.69 -22.39
C TYR A 363 -2.84 -20.20 -23.81
N SER A 364 -1.66 -20.74 -24.11
CA SER A 364 -1.30 -21.37 -25.39
C SER A 364 -0.74 -22.76 -25.09
N GLU A 365 -1.36 -23.80 -25.67
CA GLU A 365 -0.85 -25.18 -25.55
C GLU A 365 0.51 -25.34 -26.26
N GLU A 366 0.77 -24.54 -27.30
CA GLU A 366 2.03 -24.51 -28.04
C GLU A 366 3.16 -23.89 -27.19
N ASP A 367 2.89 -22.75 -26.53
CA ASP A 367 3.88 -22.03 -25.70
C ASP A 367 4.22 -22.78 -24.40
N ALA A 368 3.32 -23.66 -23.96
CA ALA A 368 3.50 -24.55 -22.82
C ALA A 368 4.05 -25.94 -23.22
N SER A 369 4.23 -26.21 -24.51
CA SER A 369 4.67 -27.51 -25.01
C SER A 369 6.13 -27.78 -24.68
N MET A 370 6.42 -29.02 -24.28
CA MET A 370 7.79 -29.53 -24.13
C MET A 370 8.28 -30.27 -25.39
N ASP A 371 7.39 -30.53 -26.35
CA ASP A 371 7.67 -31.22 -27.61
C ASP A 371 7.88 -30.24 -28.79
N SER A 372 7.64 -28.94 -28.58
CA SER A 372 7.88 -27.84 -29.52
C SER A 372 8.77 -26.75 -28.90
N LEU A 373 9.43 -25.94 -29.74
CA LEU A 373 10.24 -24.78 -29.35
C LEU A 373 9.99 -23.57 -30.27
N ASP A 374 8.93 -23.59 -31.09
CA ASP A 374 8.72 -22.60 -32.16
C ASP A 374 8.28 -21.23 -31.58
N THR A 375 7.44 -21.23 -30.53
CA THR A 375 6.99 -20.00 -29.88
C THR A 375 7.92 -19.56 -28.75
N PHE A 376 8.44 -20.46 -27.92
CA PHE A 376 9.33 -20.16 -26.79
C PHE A 376 10.80 -20.58 -27.01
N ALA A 377 11.75 -19.68 -26.73
CA ALA A 377 13.19 -19.94 -26.88
C ALA A 377 13.87 -20.20 -25.51
N PRO A 378 14.29 -21.45 -25.18
CA PRO A 378 14.83 -21.76 -23.85
C PRO A 378 16.11 -21.02 -23.48
N MET A 379 16.87 -20.55 -24.48
CA MET A 379 18.09 -19.77 -24.26
C MET A 379 17.82 -18.44 -23.53
N ASP A 380 16.68 -17.80 -23.78
CA ASP A 380 16.29 -16.53 -23.13
C ASP A 380 16.18 -16.70 -21.61
N THR A 381 15.79 -17.90 -21.14
CA THR A 381 15.73 -18.25 -19.72
C THR A 381 17.10 -18.19 -19.03
N THR A 382 18.21 -18.35 -19.77
CA THR A 382 19.58 -18.23 -19.21
C THR A 382 19.83 -16.80 -18.72
N GLY A 383 19.48 -15.79 -19.53
CA GLY A 383 19.60 -14.39 -19.15
C GLY A 383 18.63 -14.01 -18.04
N PHE A 384 17.39 -14.50 -18.11
CA PHE A 384 16.39 -14.29 -17.05
C PHE A 384 16.84 -14.86 -15.70
N ILE A 385 17.34 -16.10 -15.65
CA ILE A 385 17.87 -16.72 -14.43
C ILE A 385 19.05 -15.91 -13.90
N ALA A 386 20.00 -15.51 -14.75
CA ALA A 386 21.13 -14.69 -14.31
C ALA A 386 20.68 -13.36 -13.66
N ILE A 387 19.72 -12.65 -14.27
CA ILE A 387 19.17 -11.39 -13.72
C ILE A 387 18.48 -11.64 -12.37
N GLN A 388 17.66 -12.69 -12.24
CA GLN A 388 17.02 -13.05 -10.96
C GLN A 388 18.03 -13.52 -9.91
N ALA A 389 19.15 -14.14 -10.33
CA ALA A 389 20.20 -14.64 -9.45
C ALA A 389 21.00 -13.51 -8.80
N ILE A 390 21.28 -12.38 -9.47
CA ILE A 390 22.12 -11.28 -8.94
C ILE A 390 21.77 -10.90 -7.48
N ARG A 391 20.48 -10.72 -7.18
CA ARG A 391 20.03 -10.36 -5.81
C ARG A 391 20.15 -11.51 -4.80
N LEU A 392 19.98 -12.75 -5.27
CA LEU A 392 20.07 -13.96 -4.44
C LEU A 392 21.53 -14.34 -4.15
N GLU A 393 22.42 -14.14 -5.12
CA GLU A 393 23.87 -14.29 -4.98
C GLU A 393 24.44 -13.23 -4.03
N LYS A 394 24.13 -11.94 -4.23
CA LYS A 394 24.57 -10.87 -3.30
C LYS A 394 24.04 -11.12 -1.86
N TYR A 395 22.79 -11.56 -1.69
CA TYR A 395 22.24 -11.94 -0.38
C TYR A 395 22.91 -13.18 0.23
N GLY A 396 23.13 -14.24 -0.57
CA GLY A 396 23.79 -15.47 -0.14
C GLY A 396 25.25 -15.25 0.27
N LEU A 397 25.99 -14.40 -0.46
CA LEU A 397 27.36 -14.02 -0.13
C LEU A 397 27.43 -13.24 1.19
N GLN A 398 26.50 -12.31 1.43
CA GLN A 398 26.42 -11.59 2.70
C GLN A 398 26.09 -12.56 3.86
N LYS A 399 25.13 -13.47 3.67
CA LYS A 399 24.80 -14.53 4.65
C LYS A 399 25.97 -15.47 4.97
N ILE A 400 26.77 -15.84 3.96
CA ILE A 400 28.01 -16.61 4.14
C ILE A 400 29.06 -15.81 4.95
N LYS A 401 29.24 -14.52 4.63
CA LYS A 401 30.17 -13.62 5.31
C LYS A 401 29.82 -13.41 6.79
N ASP A 402 28.52 -13.32 7.09
CA ASP A 402 28.01 -13.11 8.46
C ASP A 402 27.99 -14.40 9.29
N GLY A 403 28.30 -15.56 8.69
CA GLY A 403 28.24 -16.87 9.35
C GLY A 403 26.83 -17.42 9.55
N GLU A 404 25.81 -16.77 8.97
CA GLU A 404 24.40 -17.14 9.05
C GLU A 404 23.97 -17.88 7.76
N PRO A 405 24.07 -19.21 7.69
CA PRO A 405 23.74 -19.94 6.47
C PRO A 405 22.25 -19.79 6.09
N LEU A 406 21.97 -19.79 4.78
CA LEU A 406 20.59 -19.71 4.23
C LEU A 406 19.67 -20.86 4.68
N SER A 407 20.23 -21.96 5.18
CA SER A 407 19.52 -23.01 5.91
C SER A 407 20.49 -23.75 6.83
N ASN A 408 19.98 -24.29 7.94
CA ASN A 408 20.79 -24.95 8.99
C ASN A 408 21.66 -26.13 8.48
N ASP A 409 21.30 -26.77 7.36
CA ASP A 409 22.05 -27.91 6.80
C ASP A 409 23.33 -27.54 6.02
N PHE A 410 23.57 -26.28 5.65
CA PHE A 410 24.79 -25.90 4.91
C PHE A 410 26.09 -26.21 5.67
N ASN A 411 26.05 -26.17 7.00
CA ASN A 411 27.19 -26.46 7.86
C ASN A 411 27.33 -27.95 8.24
N ARG A 412 26.63 -28.87 7.55
CA ARG A 412 27.04 -30.28 7.47
C ARG A 412 28.29 -30.43 6.59
N ALA A 413 29.38 -29.78 7.00
CA ALA A 413 30.71 -30.08 6.52
C ALA A 413 31.03 -31.55 6.78
N PHE A 414 31.85 -32.13 5.91
CA PHE A 414 32.25 -33.53 6.02
C PHE A 414 33.06 -33.73 7.31
N GLU A 415 32.47 -34.35 8.33
CA GLU A 415 33.21 -34.95 9.45
C GLU A 415 34.00 -36.14 8.91
N SER A 416 35.19 -35.86 8.38
CA SER A 416 36.22 -36.85 8.13
C SER A 416 36.79 -37.30 9.48
N ASP A 417 36.12 -38.27 10.11
CA ASP A 417 36.55 -38.94 11.34
C ASP A 417 38.05 -39.29 11.27
N PRO A 418 38.90 -38.70 12.13
CA PRO A 418 40.33 -38.94 12.12
C PRO A 418 40.77 -40.02 13.13
N ASP A 419 39.91 -40.97 13.53
CA ASP A 419 40.31 -42.11 14.36
C ASP A 419 40.93 -43.27 13.53
N PRO A 420 42.24 -43.60 13.71
CA PRO A 420 42.86 -44.70 12.98
C PRO A 420 42.42 -46.11 13.41
N ARG A 421 41.60 -46.26 14.46
CA ARG A 421 41.44 -47.53 15.20
C ARG A 421 40.43 -48.53 14.64
N HIS A 422 39.78 -48.25 13.50
CA HIS A 422 38.81 -49.17 12.88
C HIS A 422 39.25 -49.89 11.59
N GLN A 423 40.55 -49.94 11.27
CA GLN A 423 41.09 -50.93 10.30
C GLN A 423 41.21 -52.34 10.90
N ALA A 424 40.08 -52.98 11.24
CA ALA A 424 40.06 -54.39 11.64
C ALA A 424 38.74 -55.12 11.31
N SER A 425 38.80 -56.00 10.30
CA SER A 425 37.74 -56.94 9.88
C SER A 425 36.50 -56.27 9.22
N ARG A 426 35.75 -56.92 8.30
CA ARG A 426 35.83 -58.29 7.76
C ARG A 426 35.89 -58.31 6.23
N SER A 427 36.54 -59.33 5.69
CA SER A 427 36.61 -59.63 4.26
C SER A 427 35.29 -60.11 3.65
N ARG A 428 35.01 -59.71 2.39
CA ARG A 428 34.71 -60.66 1.29
C ARG A 428 34.75 -59.95 -0.07
N LYS A 429 35.55 -60.49 -1.01
CA LYS A 429 35.32 -60.32 -2.45
C LYS A 429 34.12 -61.20 -2.87
N PRO A 430 33.51 -60.93 -4.03
CA PRO A 430 33.96 -61.68 -5.21
C PRO A 430 34.25 -60.80 -6.43
N ASN A 431 35.09 -61.31 -7.33
CA ASN A 431 35.14 -60.85 -8.72
C ASN A 431 33.91 -61.40 -9.48
N PHE A 432 33.50 -60.79 -10.59
CA PHE A 432 33.28 -61.54 -11.84
C PHE A 432 33.30 -60.61 -13.08
N SER A 433 33.31 -61.21 -14.27
CA SER A 433 33.77 -60.61 -15.53
C SER A 433 32.64 -60.21 -16.51
N MET A 434 32.99 -59.28 -17.41
CA MET A 434 32.20 -58.83 -18.56
C MET A 434 31.98 -59.95 -19.60
N VAL A 435 30.72 -60.33 -19.89
CA VAL A 435 30.33 -61.18 -21.03
C VAL A 435 28.90 -60.90 -21.51
N GLY A 436 28.72 -60.77 -22.83
CA GLY A 436 27.54 -61.29 -23.54
C GLY A 436 26.28 -60.41 -23.64
N ALA A 437 25.54 -60.59 -24.73
CA ALA A 437 24.26 -59.93 -25.02
C ALA A 437 23.21 -60.92 -25.56
N ARG A 438 21.95 -60.44 -25.63
CA ARG A 438 20.69 -61.06 -26.15
C ARG A 438 19.75 -61.65 -25.08
N GLY A 439 18.47 -61.28 -25.19
CA GLY A 439 17.34 -61.82 -24.43
C GLY A 439 16.15 -60.85 -24.49
N ILE A 440 14.96 -61.32 -24.90
CA ILE A 440 13.74 -60.51 -25.06
C ILE A 440 12.67 -61.03 -24.09
N ALA A 441 11.98 -60.15 -23.35
CA ALA A 441 10.50 -60.11 -23.23
C ALA A 441 9.97 -59.37 -21.98
N SER A 442 8.89 -58.60 -22.20
CA SER A 442 7.70 -58.44 -21.34
C SER A 442 7.73 -57.65 -20.03
N ALA A 443 6.83 -56.63 -19.99
CA ALA A 443 6.01 -56.14 -18.86
C ALA A 443 6.67 -55.60 -17.56
N LEU A 444 6.61 -54.27 -17.38
CA LEU A 444 5.65 -53.61 -16.46
C LEU A 444 5.71 -52.06 -16.61
N TRP A 445 4.73 -51.35 -16.05
CA TRP A 445 4.54 -49.90 -16.26
C TRP A 445 5.73 -49.00 -15.82
N PRO A 446 5.92 -47.83 -16.47
CA PRO A 446 6.90 -46.84 -16.03
C PRO A 446 6.47 -46.19 -14.70
N ARG A 447 7.19 -46.50 -13.62
CA ARG A 447 7.23 -45.61 -12.45
C ARG A 447 7.98 -44.34 -12.83
N VAL A 448 7.24 -43.30 -13.25
CA VAL A 448 7.77 -41.93 -13.39
C VAL A 448 7.94 -41.31 -12.00
N GLY A 449 8.84 -41.89 -11.21
CA GLY A 449 9.38 -41.22 -10.03
C GLY A 449 10.47 -40.26 -10.47
N SER A 450 10.44 -39.03 -9.95
CA SER A 450 11.47 -38.02 -10.25
C SER A 450 12.85 -38.53 -9.80
N ARG A 451 13.64 -39.01 -10.77
CA ARG A 451 15.04 -39.38 -10.57
C ARG A 451 15.90 -38.19 -10.94
N SER A 452 16.15 -37.29 -9.99
CA SER A 452 17.06 -36.15 -10.10
C SER A 452 18.50 -36.60 -10.37
N SER A 453 18.76 -36.95 -11.63
CA SER A 453 19.97 -37.63 -12.09
C SER A 453 21.04 -36.62 -12.49
N ILE A 454 21.54 -35.88 -11.50
CA ILE A 454 22.55 -34.83 -11.69
C ILE A 454 23.95 -35.45 -11.77
N ALA A 455 24.71 -35.07 -12.79
CA ALA A 455 26.14 -35.34 -12.87
C ALA A 455 26.93 -34.22 -12.19
N LEU A 456 27.81 -34.57 -11.25
CA LEU A 456 28.79 -33.62 -10.69
C LEU A 456 29.94 -33.45 -11.70
N LEU A 457 29.96 -32.31 -12.40
CA LEU A 457 30.89 -32.04 -13.50
C LEU A 457 32.12 -31.25 -13.03
N VAL A 458 33.33 -31.78 -13.25
CA VAL A 458 34.60 -31.09 -12.97
C VAL A 458 35.42 -30.98 -14.25
N ARG A 459 35.53 -29.76 -14.79
CA ARG A 459 36.29 -29.48 -16.02
C ARG A 459 37.79 -29.33 -15.71
N ARG A 460 38.53 -30.44 -15.73
CA ARG A 460 40.01 -30.40 -15.66
C ARG A 460 40.58 -29.79 -16.94
N SER A 461 41.28 -28.67 -16.82
CA SER A 461 42.03 -28.06 -17.92
C SER A 461 43.31 -28.86 -18.22
N HIS A 462 43.78 -28.77 -19.46
CA HIS A 462 45.15 -29.11 -19.85
C HIS A 462 45.80 -27.83 -20.41
N PRO A 463 47.08 -27.57 -20.11
CA PRO A 463 47.77 -26.41 -20.64
C PRO A 463 48.04 -26.60 -22.14
N LEU A 464 47.65 -25.62 -22.97
CA LEU A 464 48.01 -25.55 -24.37
C LEU A 464 48.92 -24.35 -24.61
N THR A 465 50.00 -24.58 -25.35
CA THR A 465 51.03 -23.59 -25.70
C THR A 465 50.63 -22.73 -26.89
N SER A 466 51.33 -21.60 -27.05
CA SER A 466 51.09 -20.57 -28.06
C SER A 466 51.19 -21.02 -29.52
N VAL A 467 50.30 -20.48 -30.37
CA VAL A 467 50.51 -20.30 -31.82
C VAL A 467 49.97 -18.91 -32.20
N SER A 468 50.51 -18.33 -33.28
CA SER A 468 50.31 -16.92 -33.70
C SER A 468 49.06 -16.65 -34.55
N SER A 469 48.83 -15.36 -34.82
CA SER A 469 47.71 -14.80 -35.58
C SER A 469 47.84 -14.98 -37.11
N ARG A 470 46.69 -15.03 -37.82
CA ARG A 470 46.31 -14.19 -39.01
C ARG A 470 45.24 -14.79 -39.96
N CYS A 471 44.32 -13.91 -40.41
CA CYS A 471 43.71 -13.82 -41.76
C CYS A 471 42.49 -14.68 -42.16
N TRP A 472 41.81 -14.24 -43.23
CA TRP A 472 40.63 -14.79 -43.96
C TRP A 472 39.28 -14.73 -43.19
N ARG A 473 38.10 -14.34 -43.72
CA ARG A 473 37.57 -13.83 -45.03
C ARG A 473 36.42 -12.81 -44.70
N ALA A 474 35.92 -11.88 -45.52
CA ALA A 474 35.54 -11.81 -46.94
C ALA A 474 34.34 -12.72 -47.35
N ALA A 475 33.47 -12.42 -48.33
CA ALA A 475 32.93 -11.18 -48.90
C ALA A 475 31.75 -11.56 -49.85
N TYR A 476 30.92 -10.59 -50.30
CA TYR A 476 29.81 -10.73 -51.28
C TYR A 476 28.59 -11.59 -50.87
N SER A 477 27.40 -11.54 -51.51
CA SER A 477 26.61 -10.48 -52.21
C SER A 477 25.30 -11.11 -52.77
N SER A 478 24.47 -10.31 -53.49
CA SER A 478 23.30 -10.67 -54.35
C SER A 478 21.91 -10.86 -53.68
N VAL A 479 20.76 -10.53 -54.31
CA VAL A 479 20.41 -9.39 -55.22
C VAL A 479 18.87 -9.23 -55.38
N LEU A 480 18.39 -7.97 -55.48
CA LEU A 480 17.14 -7.40 -56.06
C LEU A 480 15.74 -8.07 -55.98
N LEU A 481 14.73 -7.17 -56.11
CA LEU A 481 13.27 -7.29 -56.39
C LEU A 481 12.41 -6.90 -55.16
N ILE A 482 11.45 -5.95 -55.23
CA ILE A 482 10.76 -5.30 -56.36
C ILE A 482 10.43 -3.80 -56.09
N GLU A 483 10.20 -3.04 -57.16
CA GLU A 483 9.72 -1.63 -57.20
C GLU A 483 8.24 -1.50 -56.77
N SER A 484 7.62 -0.36 -56.45
CA SER A 484 8.00 1.01 -56.06
C SER A 484 6.71 1.71 -55.56
N TRP A 485 6.80 2.91 -54.97
CA TRP A 485 5.88 4.02 -55.27
C TRP A 485 6.51 5.35 -54.83
N CYS A 486 6.07 6.47 -55.41
CA CYS A 486 6.79 7.74 -55.33
C CYS A 486 6.37 8.64 -54.14
N LYS A 487 7.38 9.29 -53.54
CA LYS A 487 7.46 10.72 -53.15
C LYS A 487 6.26 11.32 -52.40
N ASP A 488 6.46 11.88 -51.21
CA ASP A 488 7.05 13.22 -51.11
C ASP A 488 7.85 13.50 -49.83
N GLY A 489 8.73 14.51 -49.90
CA GLY A 489 9.13 15.33 -48.76
C GLY A 489 9.87 14.68 -47.58
N ALA A 490 11.02 14.03 -47.80
CA ALA A 490 11.92 13.64 -46.69
C ALA A 490 12.67 14.87 -46.11
N PRO A 491 12.58 15.15 -44.79
CA PRO A 491 13.46 16.11 -44.13
C PRO A 491 14.86 15.51 -43.89
N SER A 492 15.90 16.34 -43.94
CA SER A 492 17.28 15.95 -43.62
C SER A 492 17.44 15.40 -42.19
N PRO A 493 18.43 14.53 -41.92
CA PRO A 493 18.68 13.98 -40.58
C PRO A 493 18.91 15.08 -39.53
N VAL A 494 18.38 14.84 -38.33
CA VAL A 494 18.32 15.83 -37.26
C VAL A 494 19.67 15.97 -36.55
N ASN A 495 20.13 17.22 -36.37
CA ASN A 495 21.33 17.52 -35.58
C ASN A 495 21.19 17.05 -34.13
N VAL A 496 22.20 16.34 -33.63
CA VAL A 496 22.43 16.16 -32.20
C VAL A 496 22.58 17.54 -31.55
N THR A 497 21.79 17.84 -30.52
CA THR A 497 21.88 19.12 -29.81
C THR A 497 23.10 19.10 -28.88
N THR A 498 24.17 19.78 -29.30
CA THR A 498 25.30 20.09 -28.42
C THR A 498 24.83 20.95 -27.25
N ASN A 499 25.28 20.63 -26.03
CA ASN A 499 25.12 21.50 -24.87
C ASN A 499 25.62 22.93 -25.16
N PRO A 500 25.07 23.97 -24.51
CA PRO A 500 25.65 25.30 -24.56
C PRO A 500 27.11 25.26 -24.05
N LYS A 501 27.93 26.24 -24.45
CA LYS A 501 29.30 26.40 -23.93
C LYS A 501 29.36 27.14 -22.59
N THR A 502 28.32 27.90 -22.29
CA THR A 502 28.15 28.64 -21.03
C THR A 502 26.67 28.79 -20.72
N VAL A 503 26.30 28.76 -19.44
CA VAL A 503 24.96 29.14 -18.94
C VAL A 503 25.06 30.44 -18.13
N GLU A 504 23.99 31.21 -18.06
CA GLU A 504 23.88 32.40 -17.23
C GLU A 504 22.81 32.19 -16.16
N ILE A 505 23.16 32.44 -14.90
CA ILE A 505 22.31 32.21 -13.72
C ILE A 505 22.47 33.43 -12.81
N ASN A 506 21.36 34.14 -12.55
CA ASN A 506 21.33 35.40 -11.79
C ASN A 506 22.38 36.45 -12.26
N GLY A 507 22.64 36.51 -13.57
CA GLY A 507 23.62 37.41 -14.19
C GLY A 507 25.09 36.97 -14.04
N GLN A 508 25.38 35.88 -13.33
CA GLN A 508 26.69 35.24 -13.33
C GLN A 508 26.79 34.19 -14.44
N LYS A 509 27.94 34.15 -15.12
CA LYS A 509 28.16 33.31 -16.30
C LYS A 509 29.09 32.15 -16.00
N TYR A 510 28.57 30.94 -16.11
CA TYR A 510 29.25 29.70 -15.80
C TYR A 510 29.66 28.96 -17.08
N THR A 511 30.82 28.29 -17.05
CA THR A 511 31.21 27.37 -18.12
C THR A 511 30.52 26.02 -17.93
N THR A 512 30.08 25.41 -19.02
CA THR A 512 29.31 24.16 -19.04
C THR A 512 30.05 23.08 -19.82
N ASP A 513 29.88 21.81 -19.43
CA ASP A 513 30.57 20.66 -20.01
C ASP A 513 29.61 19.49 -20.33
N SER A 514 30.12 18.25 -20.36
CA SER A 514 29.34 17.03 -20.58
C SER A 514 28.40 16.66 -19.41
N TRP A 515 28.61 17.22 -18.21
CA TRP A 515 27.75 16.99 -17.05
C TRP A 515 26.49 17.86 -17.08
N PHE A 516 26.53 19.03 -17.74
CA PHE A 516 25.42 19.97 -17.80
C PHE A 516 24.08 19.30 -18.16
N ASN A 517 23.09 19.44 -17.27
CA ASN A 517 21.74 18.87 -17.42
C ASN A 517 20.60 19.82 -16.98
N VAL A 518 20.90 21.08 -16.61
CA VAL A 518 19.89 22.05 -16.17
C VAL A 518 18.96 22.45 -17.33
N SER A 519 17.64 22.34 -17.12
CA SER A 519 16.65 22.63 -18.16
C SER A 519 16.25 24.10 -18.23
N SER A 520 15.65 24.50 -19.36
CA SER A 520 15.06 25.82 -19.56
C SER A 520 14.01 26.17 -18.51
N THR A 521 13.15 25.21 -18.16
CA THR A 521 12.15 25.38 -17.10
C THR A 521 12.81 25.64 -15.76
N VAL A 522 13.78 24.83 -15.33
CA VAL A 522 14.47 25.02 -14.04
C VAL A 522 15.20 26.37 -13.97
N LEU A 523 15.94 26.74 -15.03
CA LEU A 523 16.60 28.05 -15.10
C LEU A 523 15.62 29.23 -14.97
N SER A 524 14.38 29.10 -15.44
CA SER A 524 13.35 30.15 -15.31
C SER A 524 12.79 30.30 -13.89
N LEU A 525 13.01 29.32 -13.01
CA LEU A 525 12.56 29.31 -11.62
C LEU A 525 13.60 29.92 -10.67
N VAL A 526 14.89 29.84 -10.99
CA VAL A 526 16.00 30.27 -10.10
C VAL A 526 15.85 31.72 -9.61
N SER A 527 15.45 32.64 -10.48
CA SER A 527 15.30 34.05 -10.12
C SER A 527 14.02 34.37 -9.34
N ARG A 528 13.19 33.37 -8.96
CA ARG A 528 11.91 33.61 -8.26
C ARG A 528 12.08 33.92 -6.77
N LYS A 529 13.05 33.29 -6.08
CA LYS A 529 13.34 33.42 -4.64
C LYS A 529 12.08 33.63 -3.77
N LEU A 530 11.14 32.68 -3.80
CA LEU A 530 9.79 32.86 -3.21
C LEU A 530 9.83 33.15 -1.70
N HIS A 531 10.81 32.58 -0.99
CA HIS A 531 11.11 32.84 0.42
C HIS A 531 11.43 34.32 0.76
N LEU A 532 11.77 35.15 -0.24
CA LEU A 532 11.99 36.59 -0.08
C LEU A 532 10.79 37.46 -0.48
N GLN A 533 9.80 36.91 -1.20
CA GLN A 533 8.66 37.69 -1.68
C GLN A 533 7.72 38.03 -0.52
N LYS A 534 7.50 39.33 -0.26
CA LYS A 534 6.58 39.79 0.78
C LYS A 534 5.19 39.16 0.62
N ASP A 535 4.63 38.73 1.75
CA ASP A 535 3.31 38.09 1.88
C ASP A 535 3.17 36.76 1.13
N HIS A 536 4.25 36.19 0.57
CA HIS A 536 4.21 34.86 -0.02
C HIS A 536 4.17 33.78 1.09
N PRO A 537 3.37 32.71 0.98
CA PRO A 537 3.27 31.67 2.01
C PRO A 537 4.61 31.09 2.49
N VAL A 538 5.59 30.91 1.59
CA VAL A 538 6.93 30.42 1.93
C VAL A 538 7.73 31.46 2.72
N ALA A 539 7.61 32.75 2.36
CA ALA A 539 8.24 33.85 3.10
C ALA A 539 7.61 34.09 4.48
N ILE A 540 6.28 33.95 4.60
CA ILE A 540 5.57 33.99 5.89
C ILE A 540 6.03 32.84 6.77
N THR A 541 6.12 31.62 6.22
CA THR A 541 6.58 30.42 6.94
C THR A 541 8.02 30.59 7.44
N ARG A 542 8.92 31.09 6.59
CA ARG A 542 10.29 31.48 6.97
C ARG A 542 10.29 32.44 8.16
N LYS A 543 9.50 33.52 8.10
CA LYS A 543 9.46 34.56 9.15
C LYS A 543 8.83 34.08 10.46
N ILE A 544 7.89 33.13 10.41
CA ILE A 544 7.37 32.45 11.61
C ILE A 544 8.50 31.66 12.30
N ILE A 545 9.30 30.90 11.55
CA ILE A 545 10.45 30.17 12.10
C ILE A 545 11.50 31.15 12.64
N GLU A 546 11.88 32.19 11.88
CA GLU A 546 12.81 33.24 12.33
C GLU A 546 12.38 33.87 13.67
N SER A 547 11.07 34.00 13.93
CA SER A 547 10.58 34.57 15.20
C SER A 547 10.87 33.73 16.45
N VAL A 548 11.07 32.41 16.28
CA VAL A 548 11.44 31.48 17.38
C VAL A 548 12.96 31.46 17.63
N PHE A 549 13.74 31.86 16.62
CA PHE A 549 15.20 31.94 16.68
C PHE A 549 15.66 33.40 16.57
N PRO A 550 15.45 34.26 17.58
CA PRO A 550 15.68 35.70 17.46
C PRO A 550 17.15 36.10 17.33
N ALA A 551 17.38 37.19 16.59
CA ALA A 551 18.61 37.98 16.67
C ALA A 551 18.76 38.66 18.04
N PRO A 552 19.99 38.91 18.54
CA PRO A 552 21.28 38.69 17.89
C PRO A 552 21.85 37.27 18.06
N THR A 553 21.18 36.37 18.79
CA THR A 553 21.65 35.00 19.03
C THR A 553 21.80 34.25 17.71
N TYR A 554 20.80 34.34 16.84
CA TYR A 554 20.82 33.81 15.48
C TYR A 554 20.94 34.95 14.46
N LYS A 555 21.76 34.74 13.42
CA LYS A 555 21.82 35.61 12.25
C LYS A 555 21.16 34.91 11.06
N TYR A 556 20.35 35.64 10.30
CA TYR A 556 19.63 35.10 9.14
C TYR A 556 20.42 35.30 7.85
N TYR A 557 20.39 34.31 6.97
CA TYR A 557 21.08 34.29 5.67
C TYR A 557 20.13 33.80 4.58
N ASN A 558 19.52 34.72 3.83
CA ASN A 558 18.43 34.41 2.91
C ASN A 558 18.71 34.85 1.46
N GLU A 559 19.96 35.15 1.12
CA GLU A 559 20.35 35.77 -0.15
C GLU A 559 21.58 35.09 -0.80
N PHE A 560 21.87 33.84 -0.42
CA PHE A 560 23.02 33.12 -0.97
C PHE A 560 22.92 32.88 -2.49
N GLU A 561 24.10 32.73 -3.10
CA GLU A 561 24.29 32.21 -4.47
C GLU A 561 23.40 30.95 -4.71
N PRO A 562 22.64 30.67 -5.80
CA PRO A 562 21.97 29.36 -5.91
C PRO A 562 22.97 28.24 -6.25
N VAL A 563 24.03 28.58 -6.99
CA VAL A 563 25.12 27.69 -7.41
C VAL A 563 26.12 27.46 -6.28
N VAL A 564 26.63 26.23 -6.16
CA VAL A 564 27.72 25.81 -5.26
C VAL A 564 28.66 24.85 -5.98
N SER A 565 29.86 24.67 -5.44
CA SER A 565 30.75 23.57 -5.82
C SER A 565 30.24 22.20 -5.35
N THR A 566 30.70 21.14 -6.01
CA THR A 566 30.54 19.76 -5.53
C THR A 566 31.15 19.55 -4.13
N TYR A 567 32.23 20.27 -3.82
CA TYR A 567 32.87 20.23 -2.52
C TYR A 567 31.96 20.78 -1.41
N GLU A 568 31.40 21.98 -1.60
CA GLU A 568 30.47 22.59 -0.64
C GLU A 568 29.23 21.72 -0.44
N ASN A 569 28.62 21.27 -1.53
CA ASN A 569 27.37 20.52 -1.48
C ASN A 569 27.51 19.05 -1.01
N PHE A 570 28.67 18.41 -1.13
CA PHE A 570 28.81 17.00 -0.77
C PHE A 570 30.06 16.65 0.04
N ASP A 571 31.25 17.00 -0.46
CA ASP A 571 32.52 16.54 0.14
C ASP A 571 32.72 17.11 1.55
N SER A 572 32.39 18.39 1.74
CA SER A 572 32.53 19.09 3.02
C SER A 572 31.61 18.54 4.11
N LEU A 573 30.50 17.91 3.70
CA LEU A 573 29.47 17.31 4.54
C LEU A 573 29.63 15.79 4.72
N GLY A 574 30.72 15.20 4.24
CA GLY A 574 31.04 13.78 4.45
C GLY A 574 30.26 12.79 3.57
N PHE A 575 29.56 13.24 2.52
CA PHE A 575 28.90 12.33 1.58
C PHE A 575 29.95 11.50 0.83
N PRO A 576 29.83 10.16 0.73
CA PRO A 576 30.82 9.35 0.00
C PRO A 576 30.72 9.58 -1.52
N PRO A 577 31.77 9.30 -2.32
CA PRO A 577 31.82 9.62 -3.76
C PRO A 577 30.78 8.89 -4.62
N ASP A 578 30.30 7.74 -4.17
CA ASP A 578 29.30 6.87 -4.79
C ASP A 578 27.86 7.14 -4.29
N HIS A 579 27.66 8.12 -3.41
CA HIS A 579 26.36 8.45 -2.84
C HIS A 579 25.32 8.79 -3.94
N PRO A 580 24.11 8.18 -3.94
CA PRO A 580 23.12 8.36 -5.01
C PRO A 580 22.80 9.83 -5.33
N GLY A 581 22.70 10.70 -4.33
CA GLY A 581 22.47 12.14 -4.52
C GLY A 581 23.54 12.86 -5.37
N ARG A 582 24.73 12.29 -5.58
CA ARG A 582 25.75 12.81 -6.52
C ARG A 582 25.44 12.46 -7.98
N ALA A 583 24.51 11.56 -8.27
CA ALA A 583 24.23 11.12 -9.63
C ALA A 583 23.54 12.20 -10.47
N ARG A 584 23.80 12.19 -11.78
CA ARG A 584 23.20 13.15 -12.73
C ARG A 584 21.71 12.91 -12.96
N SER A 585 21.20 11.75 -12.58
CA SER A 585 19.78 11.40 -12.49
C SER A 585 19.03 12.24 -11.45
N ASP A 586 19.71 12.64 -10.38
CA ASP A 586 19.10 13.20 -9.16
C ASP A 586 19.47 14.68 -8.96
N THR A 587 20.65 15.11 -9.44
CA THR A 587 21.20 16.45 -9.21
C THR A 587 21.36 17.26 -10.51
N TYR A 588 21.08 18.57 -10.43
CA TYR A 588 21.26 19.52 -11.53
C TYR A 588 22.69 20.09 -11.58
N TYR A 589 23.53 19.51 -12.43
CA TYR A 589 24.90 19.92 -12.68
C TYR A 589 24.99 21.04 -13.72
N ILE A 590 25.87 22.00 -13.47
CA ILE A 590 26.24 23.05 -14.42
C ILE A 590 27.51 22.62 -15.18
N ASN A 591 28.46 22.04 -14.47
CA ASN A 591 29.61 21.31 -14.99
C ASN A 591 30.01 20.25 -13.94
N LYS A 592 31.08 19.48 -14.16
CA LYS A 592 31.53 18.45 -13.20
C LYS A 592 31.89 18.98 -11.79
N ASP A 593 32.21 20.27 -11.65
CA ASP A 593 32.73 20.89 -10.42
C ASP A 593 31.69 21.78 -9.71
N THR A 594 30.61 22.20 -10.39
CA THR A 594 29.58 23.12 -9.85
C THR A 594 28.15 22.72 -10.26
N LEU A 595 27.20 22.93 -9.35
CA LEU A 595 25.80 22.46 -9.43
C LEU A 595 24.83 23.47 -8.78
N LEU A 596 23.53 23.30 -9.03
CA LEU A 596 22.48 23.93 -8.23
C LEU A 596 22.28 23.13 -6.95
N ARG A 597 22.29 23.79 -5.78
CA ARG A 597 22.32 23.12 -4.46
C ARG A 597 21.19 22.11 -4.26
N THR A 598 21.46 20.98 -3.61
CA THR A 598 20.44 19.97 -3.30
C THR A 598 19.81 20.12 -1.91
N HIS A 599 20.46 20.89 -1.03
CA HIS A 599 20.02 21.18 0.35
C HIS A 599 20.77 22.40 0.90
N THR A 600 20.23 23.04 1.93
CA THR A 600 20.79 24.27 2.51
C THR A 600 22.08 24.06 3.33
N SER A 601 22.32 22.86 3.84
CA SER A 601 23.54 22.46 4.57
C SER A 601 24.84 22.69 3.79
N ALA A 602 24.79 22.89 2.47
CA ALA A 602 25.96 23.19 1.63
C ALA A 602 26.78 24.42 2.07
N HIS A 603 26.22 25.31 2.89
CA HIS A 603 26.92 26.46 3.48
C HIS A 603 27.30 26.29 4.96
N GLU A 604 27.01 25.15 5.61
CA GLU A 604 27.28 24.93 7.04
C GLU A 604 28.77 25.15 7.39
N ALA A 605 29.68 24.61 6.58
CA ALA A 605 31.13 24.78 6.74
C ALA A 605 31.62 26.22 6.49
N GLU A 606 30.90 27.03 5.69
CA GLU A 606 31.17 28.46 5.50
C GLU A 606 30.70 29.27 6.70
N LEU A 607 29.49 29.00 7.18
CA LEU A 607 28.86 29.72 8.29
C LEU A 607 29.53 29.45 9.63
N PHE A 608 29.95 28.22 9.91
CA PHE A 608 30.80 27.92 11.08
C PHE A 608 32.16 28.63 10.97
N ARG A 609 32.77 28.66 9.78
CA ARG A 609 34.04 29.39 9.56
C ARG A 609 33.89 30.87 9.87
N ALA A 610 32.81 31.48 9.39
CA ALA A 610 32.45 32.87 9.70
C ALA A 610 32.19 33.08 11.21
N SER A 611 31.45 32.19 11.87
CA SER A 611 31.11 32.24 13.31
C SER A 611 30.54 33.60 13.75
N ALA A 612 29.71 34.21 12.90
CA ALA A 612 29.27 35.60 13.04
C ALA A 612 28.30 35.88 14.20
N SER A 613 27.76 34.84 14.83
CA SER A 613 26.72 34.85 15.85
C SER A 613 26.73 33.50 16.61
N GLY A 614 25.95 33.37 17.68
CA GLY A 614 25.87 32.11 18.45
C GLY A 614 25.16 30.97 17.69
N GLY A 615 24.32 31.32 16.73
CA GLY A 615 23.72 30.41 15.78
C GLY A 615 23.40 31.12 14.47
N TYR A 616 22.82 30.40 13.52
CA TYR A 616 22.28 30.98 12.30
C TYR A 616 20.95 30.32 11.92
N LEU A 617 20.16 31.03 11.11
CA LEU A 617 19.23 30.42 10.18
C LEU A 617 19.69 30.77 8.75
N LEU A 618 19.55 29.84 7.82
CA LEU A 618 19.75 30.08 6.40
C LEU A 618 18.54 29.52 5.66
N SER A 619 17.96 30.29 4.74
CA SER A 619 16.96 29.73 3.81
C SER A 619 17.33 30.03 2.37
N ALA A 620 17.04 29.07 1.49
CA ALA A 620 17.32 29.17 0.06
C ALA A 620 16.42 28.23 -0.74
N ASP A 621 16.26 28.53 -2.01
CA ASP A 621 15.85 27.61 -3.06
C ASP A 621 16.87 26.46 -3.20
N VAL A 622 16.38 25.21 -3.21
CA VAL A 622 17.13 23.97 -3.40
C VAL A 622 16.52 23.19 -4.57
N TYR A 623 17.35 22.42 -5.26
CA TYR A 623 17.11 21.94 -6.62
C TYR A 623 17.38 20.44 -6.72
N ARG A 624 16.39 19.66 -7.17
CA ARG A 624 16.51 18.21 -7.31
C ARG A 624 15.69 17.69 -8.47
N ARG A 625 16.12 16.58 -9.06
CA ARG A 625 15.48 15.92 -10.19
C ARG A 625 14.41 14.90 -9.76
N ASP A 626 13.72 15.20 -8.67
CA ASP A 626 12.70 14.34 -8.03
C ASP A 626 11.52 14.01 -8.97
N GLU A 627 10.57 13.24 -8.46
CA GLU A 627 9.32 12.86 -9.13
C GLU A 627 8.45 14.05 -9.58
N VAL A 628 7.40 13.77 -10.35
CA VAL A 628 6.34 14.73 -10.65
C VAL A 628 5.07 14.27 -9.95
N ASP A 629 4.74 14.91 -8.83
CA ASP A 629 3.50 14.73 -8.09
C ASP A 629 3.07 16.05 -7.41
N ARG A 630 2.24 15.97 -6.36
CA ARG A 630 1.62 17.12 -5.66
C ARG A 630 2.40 17.58 -4.41
N SER A 631 3.50 16.91 -4.09
CA SER A 631 4.41 17.15 -2.97
C SER A 631 5.86 17.39 -3.41
N HIS A 632 6.25 16.85 -4.57
CA HIS A 632 7.58 17.04 -5.17
C HIS A 632 7.53 18.04 -6.35
N TYR A 633 8.50 18.96 -6.38
CA TYR A 633 8.66 19.99 -7.41
C TYR A 633 10.17 20.23 -7.60
N PRO A 634 10.69 20.50 -8.81
CA PRO A 634 12.13 20.55 -9.10
C PRO A 634 12.91 21.61 -8.32
N VAL A 635 12.20 22.58 -7.75
CA VAL A 635 12.75 23.66 -6.93
C VAL A 635 11.82 23.84 -5.72
N PHE A 636 12.34 23.70 -4.51
CA PHE A 636 11.60 24.00 -3.29
C PHE A 636 12.52 24.76 -2.33
N HIS A 637 12.00 25.22 -1.20
CA HIS A 637 12.78 26.01 -0.25
C HIS A 637 13.05 25.21 1.01
N GLN A 638 14.32 25.09 1.37
CA GLN A 638 14.74 24.55 2.66
C GLN A 638 15.18 25.70 3.55
N MET A 639 15.02 25.53 4.86
CA MET A 639 15.73 26.30 5.88
C MET A 639 16.66 25.37 6.65
N GLU A 640 17.91 25.80 6.82
CA GLU A 640 18.85 25.29 7.80
C GLU A 640 18.78 26.14 9.08
N GLY A 641 19.02 25.54 10.22
CA GLY A 641 19.32 26.27 11.45
C GLY A 641 20.34 25.55 12.31
N ALA A 642 21.24 26.32 12.95
CA ALA A 642 22.29 25.75 13.80
C ALA A 642 22.61 26.65 15.00
N ARG A 643 23.11 26.06 16.09
CA ARG A 643 23.57 26.74 17.32
C ARG A 643 24.90 26.13 17.77
N VAL A 644 25.89 26.97 18.03
CA VAL A 644 27.25 26.56 18.43
C VAL A 644 27.71 27.20 19.74
N TRP A 645 28.38 26.41 20.57
CA TRP A 645 29.11 26.85 21.74
C TRP A 645 30.60 26.60 21.53
N ASP A 646 31.44 27.40 22.18
CA ASP A 646 32.89 27.41 21.96
C ASP A 646 33.59 27.14 23.28
N ARG A 647 34.30 26.00 23.38
CA ARG A 647 35.00 25.57 24.60
C ARG A 647 36.01 26.59 25.11
N ALA A 648 36.53 27.46 24.25
CA ALA A 648 37.45 28.54 24.65
C ALA A 648 36.74 29.80 25.20
N LYS A 649 35.40 29.85 25.17
CA LYS A 649 34.58 31.01 25.60
C LYS A 649 33.65 30.72 26.78
N VAL A 650 33.40 29.45 27.09
CA VAL A 650 32.55 29.05 28.24
C VAL A 650 33.34 29.06 29.55
N PRO A 651 32.74 29.43 30.69
CA PRO A 651 33.43 29.42 31.99
C PRO A 651 34.04 28.05 32.31
N ASN A 652 35.30 28.05 32.76
CA ASN A 652 36.08 26.86 33.12
C ASN A 652 36.25 25.81 31.99
N GLY A 653 35.83 26.08 30.76
CA GLY A 653 35.76 25.08 29.68
C GLY A 653 34.57 24.12 29.76
N ASP A 654 33.64 24.30 30.71
CA ASP A 654 32.48 23.42 30.89
C ASP A 654 31.37 23.78 29.89
N LEU A 655 31.46 23.17 28.71
CA LEU A 655 30.48 23.35 27.63
C LEU A 655 29.12 22.72 27.98
N ALA A 656 29.09 21.62 28.74
CA ALA A 656 27.83 20.98 29.14
C ALA A 656 27.01 21.90 30.07
N ALA A 657 27.65 22.49 31.09
CA ALA A 657 26.99 23.46 31.97
C ALA A 657 26.52 24.71 31.21
N ALA A 658 27.33 25.24 30.28
CA ALA A 658 26.94 26.42 29.50
C ALA A 658 25.77 26.17 28.53
N VAL A 659 25.70 24.96 27.93
CA VAL A 659 24.55 24.57 27.09
C VAL A 659 23.29 24.38 27.93
N LEU A 660 23.41 23.82 29.14
CA LEU A 660 22.29 23.67 30.07
C LEU A 660 21.79 25.02 30.59
N GLU A 661 22.68 25.98 30.86
CA GLU A 661 22.27 27.36 31.23
C GLU A 661 21.50 28.04 30.09
N ASP A 662 21.91 27.86 28.83
CA ASP A 662 21.13 28.34 27.68
C ASP A 662 19.79 27.61 27.51
N LEU A 663 19.73 26.31 27.76
CA LEU A 663 18.48 25.52 27.75
C LEU A 663 17.49 26.01 28.81
N ASP A 664 17.93 26.34 30.03
CA ASP A 664 17.06 26.87 31.09
C ASP A 664 16.55 28.30 30.80
N ARG A 665 17.20 29.03 29.88
CA ARG A 665 16.71 30.32 29.34
C ARG A 665 15.65 30.14 28.24
N LEU A 666 15.51 28.95 27.64
CA LEU A 666 14.46 28.67 26.65
C LEU A 666 13.09 28.52 27.33
N PRO A 667 12.00 29.02 26.71
CA PRO A 667 10.64 28.77 27.19
C PRO A 667 10.32 27.27 27.36
N LYS A 668 9.36 26.99 28.25
CA LYS A 668 8.80 25.65 28.45
C LYS A 668 7.44 25.60 27.77
N HIS A 669 7.11 24.46 27.16
CA HIS A 669 5.86 24.20 26.44
C HIS A 669 5.12 23.02 27.09
N ASN A 670 3.84 22.86 26.76
CA ASN A 670 2.96 21.82 27.30
C ASN A 670 2.60 20.75 26.25
N MET A 671 3.39 20.63 25.16
CA MET A 671 3.18 19.60 24.14
C MET A 671 3.41 18.20 24.72
N LYS A 672 2.71 17.20 24.16
CA LYS A 672 2.99 15.80 24.46
C LYS A 672 4.12 15.31 23.56
N VAL A 673 5.34 15.27 24.12
CA VAL A 673 6.55 14.74 23.47
C VAL A 673 6.68 13.24 23.75
N GLU A 674 6.82 12.45 22.69
CA GLU A 674 7.08 11.00 22.73
C GLU A 674 8.56 10.77 22.34
N ASP A 675 9.46 10.73 23.34
CA ASP A 675 10.92 10.53 23.18
C ASP A 675 11.39 9.28 23.97
N PRO A 676 11.22 8.06 23.42
CA PRO A 676 11.53 6.82 24.13
C PRO A 676 13.01 6.43 24.11
N ASN A 677 13.84 7.16 23.36
CA ASN A 677 15.22 6.78 23.04
C ASN A 677 16.24 7.55 23.90
N PRO A 678 17.41 6.96 24.22
CA PRO A 678 18.49 7.67 24.90
C PRO A 678 19.07 8.80 24.01
N PRO A 679 19.80 9.78 24.59
CA PRO A 679 20.46 10.84 23.82
C PRO A 679 21.55 10.37 22.83
N PHE A 680 21.94 9.10 22.88
CA PHE A 680 22.82 8.41 21.93
C PHE A 680 22.72 6.89 22.14
N HIS A 681 23.03 6.11 21.11
CA HIS A 681 23.08 4.65 21.15
C HIS A 681 24.32 4.15 20.38
N PRO A 682 25.18 3.26 20.94
CA PRO A 682 26.46 2.88 20.35
C PRO A 682 26.42 2.54 18.85
N ASP A 683 25.50 1.67 18.43
CA ASP A 683 25.44 1.16 17.06
C ASP A 683 24.46 1.92 16.16
N ARG A 684 23.34 2.42 16.73
CA ARG A 684 22.19 2.94 15.98
C ARG A 684 22.15 4.46 15.91
N ASN A 685 22.78 5.16 16.84
CA ASN A 685 22.78 6.62 16.91
C ASN A 685 24.02 7.14 17.68
N PRO A 686 25.23 6.98 17.10
CA PRO A 686 26.47 6.98 17.88
C PRO A 686 26.87 8.33 18.48
N LEU A 687 27.53 8.26 19.64
CA LEU A 687 28.25 9.40 20.22
C LEU A 687 29.58 9.60 19.49
N GLN A 688 29.93 10.85 19.16
CA GLN A 688 31.26 11.24 18.67
C GLN A 688 32.30 11.20 19.83
N ALA A 689 32.58 10.00 20.36
CA ALA A 689 33.27 9.82 21.65
C ALA A 689 34.73 10.31 21.69
N GLU A 690 35.39 10.47 20.54
CA GLU A 690 36.72 11.10 20.44
C GLU A 690 36.68 12.63 20.59
N HIS A 691 35.49 13.23 20.60
CA HIS A 691 35.27 14.66 20.41
C HIS A 691 34.32 15.29 21.42
N HIS A 692 33.28 14.56 21.86
CA HIS A 692 32.27 15.02 22.82
C HIS A 692 32.19 14.05 24.00
N THR A 693 32.12 14.61 25.21
CA THR A 693 31.74 13.82 26.39
C THR A 693 30.25 13.44 26.30
N PRO A 694 29.82 12.35 26.96
CA PRO A 694 28.41 12.00 27.09
C PRO A 694 27.53 13.14 27.65
N ALA A 695 28.09 13.97 28.54
CA ALA A 695 27.40 15.12 29.13
C ALA A 695 27.20 16.27 28.13
N GLU A 696 28.23 16.61 27.34
CA GLU A 696 28.11 17.62 26.29
C GLU A 696 27.10 17.20 25.22
N ALA A 697 27.17 15.96 24.73
CA ALA A 697 26.24 15.46 23.72
C ALA A 697 24.80 15.44 24.22
N ALA A 698 24.56 14.99 25.47
CA ALA A 698 23.23 15.02 26.08
C ALA A 698 22.70 16.45 26.29
N ALA A 699 23.55 17.41 26.69
CA ALA A 699 23.15 18.80 26.84
C ALA A 699 22.82 19.45 25.48
N VAL A 700 23.65 19.24 24.45
CA VAL A 700 23.43 19.76 23.09
C VAL A 700 22.18 19.14 22.48
N ALA A 701 21.94 17.84 22.68
CA ALA A 701 20.70 17.18 22.28
C ALA A 701 19.46 17.75 22.99
N ALA A 702 19.52 18.00 24.30
CA ALA A 702 18.41 18.59 25.05
C ALA A 702 18.10 20.02 24.59
N HIS A 703 19.12 20.84 24.32
CA HIS A 703 18.92 22.17 23.74
C HIS A 703 18.37 22.10 22.31
N LEU A 704 18.86 21.19 21.47
CA LEU A 704 18.33 20.95 20.12
C LEU A 704 16.84 20.61 20.16
N LYS A 705 16.48 19.57 20.91
CA LYS A 705 15.10 19.09 21.01
C LYS A 705 14.17 20.18 21.53
N ARG A 706 14.52 20.90 22.60
CA ARG A 706 13.71 22.04 23.08
C ARG A 706 13.57 23.16 22.05
N SER A 707 14.63 23.50 21.32
CA SER A 707 14.57 24.60 20.34
C SER A 707 13.61 24.27 19.20
N LEU A 708 13.63 23.02 18.74
CA LEU A 708 12.75 22.52 17.67
C LEU A 708 11.33 22.25 18.15
N GLU A 709 11.16 21.79 19.38
CA GLU A 709 9.85 21.69 20.04
C GLU A 709 9.15 23.06 20.11
N LEU A 710 9.87 24.12 20.47
CA LEU A 710 9.31 25.49 20.47
C LEU A 710 8.92 25.95 19.06
N MET A 711 9.74 25.64 18.05
CA MET A 711 9.44 25.95 16.65
C MET A 711 8.16 25.24 16.17
N VAL A 712 8.04 23.94 16.43
CA VAL A 712 6.86 23.14 16.08
C VAL A 712 5.62 23.60 16.86
N ASN A 713 5.75 23.90 18.16
CA ASN A 713 4.66 24.45 18.95
C ASN A 713 4.11 25.74 18.31
N GLU A 714 4.99 26.69 17.96
CA GLU A 714 4.59 27.96 17.34
C GLU A 714 3.91 27.77 15.98
N ILE A 715 4.51 26.98 15.08
CA ILE A 715 3.95 26.66 13.76
C ILE A 715 2.54 26.07 13.87
N PHE A 716 2.39 24.99 14.66
CA PHE A 716 1.15 24.23 14.70
C PHE A 716 0.08 24.89 15.59
N THR A 717 0.45 25.72 16.58
CA THR A 717 -0.49 26.62 17.25
C THR A 717 -1.06 27.62 16.25
N ARG A 718 -0.24 28.26 15.41
CA ARG A 718 -0.74 29.15 14.35
C ARG A 718 -1.61 28.41 13.32
N ALA A 719 -1.26 27.17 12.95
CA ALA A 719 -2.08 26.33 12.06
C ALA A 719 -3.46 26.01 12.66
N LYS A 720 -3.52 25.58 13.94
CA LYS A 720 -4.80 25.39 14.67
C LYS A 720 -5.62 26.68 14.71
N THR A 721 -5.00 27.82 15.04
CA THR A 721 -5.67 29.13 15.08
C THR A 721 -6.23 29.55 13.72
N ALA A 722 -5.48 29.31 12.63
CA ALA A 722 -5.94 29.60 11.27
C ALA A 722 -7.18 28.76 10.90
N ALA A 723 -7.14 27.45 11.14
CA ALA A 723 -8.27 26.56 10.86
C ALA A 723 -9.54 26.94 11.64
N ALA A 724 -9.40 27.26 12.93
CA ALA A 724 -10.50 27.71 13.77
C ALA A 724 -11.17 28.99 13.24
N ALA A 725 -10.40 29.94 12.68
CA ALA A 725 -10.89 31.20 12.13
C ALA A 725 -11.77 31.06 10.86
N THR A 726 -11.83 29.87 10.26
CA THR A 726 -12.69 29.57 9.09
C THR A 726 -14.00 28.83 9.41
N THR A 727 -14.23 28.42 10.66
CA THR A 727 -15.45 27.68 11.05
C THR A 727 -16.64 28.63 11.25
N PRO A 728 -17.77 28.47 10.55
CA PRO A 728 -18.95 29.33 10.75
C PRO A 728 -19.55 29.18 12.16
N ALA A 729 -19.89 30.30 12.80
CA ALA A 729 -20.42 30.35 14.16
C ALA A 729 -21.90 29.90 14.31
N SER A 730 -22.36 28.93 13.49
CA SER A 730 -23.76 28.48 13.41
C SER A 730 -24.01 27.08 13.99
N THR A 731 -23.04 26.49 14.69
CA THR A 731 -23.17 25.18 15.36
C THR A 731 -22.76 25.25 16.84
N THR A 732 -23.28 26.24 17.56
CA THR A 732 -23.13 26.33 19.01
C THR A 732 -23.95 25.25 19.73
N SER A 733 -23.23 24.24 20.24
CA SER A 733 -23.51 23.50 21.48
C SER A 733 -24.91 22.88 21.70
N THR A 734 -25.02 21.58 21.44
CA THR A 734 -25.79 20.63 22.27
C THR A 734 -24.96 19.36 22.54
N SER A 735 -23.74 19.55 23.06
CA SER A 735 -22.84 18.48 23.52
C SER A 735 -22.68 18.48 25.04
N ASP A 736 -22.49 17.29 25.60
CA ASP A 736 -22.37 17.04 27.04
C ASP A 736 -21.04 17.62 27.59
N PRO A 737 -21.05 18.38 28.72
CA PRO A 737 -19.85 19.00 29.29
C PRO A 737 -18.83 18.00 29.87
N THR A 738 -19.10 16.69 29.83
CA THR A 738 -18.18 15.63 30.27
C THR A 738 -17.32 15.04 29.14
N THR A 739 -17.57 15.39 27.88
CA THR A 739 -16.79 14.89 26.72
C THR A 739 -15.88 15.99 26.16
N PRO A 740 -14.54 15.82 26.12
CA PRO A 740 -13.64 16.77 25.49
C PRO A 740 -13.95 16.95 24.01
N SER A 741 -13.77 18.17 23.49
CA SER A 741 -13.85 18.41 22.04
C SER A 741 -12.61 17.85 21.33
N SER A 742 -12.71 17.58 20.03
CA SER A 742 -11.55 17.19 19.22
C SER A 742 -10.47 18.28 19.12
N ASP A 743 -10.82 19.53 19.41
CA ASP A 743 -9.91 20.66 19.32
C ASP A 743 -8.98 20.78 20.53
N ASP A 744 -9.39 20.20 21.68
CA ASP A 744 -8.67 20.20 22.96
C ASP A 744 -7.49 19.20 23.04
N GLU A 745 -7.30 18.28 22.08
CA GLU A 745 -6.14 17.36 22.16
C GLU A 745 -4.82 18.17 22.01
N PRO A 746 -3.89 18.09 22.99
CA PRO A 746 -2.62 18.81 22.92
C PRO A 746 -1.76 18.31 21.76
N LEU A 747 -0.93 19.18 21.19
CA LEU A 747 -0.08 18.80 20.08
C LEU A 747 0.86 17.64 20.49
N ARG A 748 0.85 16.58 19.68
CA ARG A 748 1.67 15.38 19.87
C ARG A 748 2.82 15.38 18.89
N VAL A 749 4.03 15.22 19.40
CA VAL A 749 5.27 15.18 18.63
C VAL A 749 6.09 13.97 19.07
N ARG A 750 6.87 13.35 18.18
CA ARG A 750 7.76 12.24 18.53
C ARG A 750 9.14 12.37 17.92
N TRP A 751 10.14 11.93 18.67
CA TRP A 751 11.54 11.93 18.28
C TRP A 751 11.95 10.53 17.80
N VAL A 752 12.38 10.42 16.55
CA VAL A 752 12.82 9.17 15.92
C VAL A 752 14.33 9.22 15.73
N GLU A 753 15.05 8.13 15.97
CA GLU A 753 16.49 8.06 15.70
C GLU A 753 16.73 7.91 14.19
N ALA A 754 17.57 8.77 13.62
CA ALA A 754 17.83 8.87 12.19
C ALA A 754 19.34 8.83 11.89
N TYR A 755 19.74 8.98 10.63
CA TYR A 755 21.15 9.11 10.23
C TYR A 755 21.32 10.15 9.12
N PHE A 756 22.21 11.12 9.32
CA PHE A 756 22.63 12.08 8.30
C PHE A 756 24.16 12.15 8.26
N PRO A 757 24.83 12.22 7.09
CA PRO A 757 26.30 12.19 7.02
C PRO A 757 27.02 13.28 7.83
N PHE A 758 26.34 14.41 8.07
CA PHE A 758 26.87 15.62 8.70
C PHE A 758 26.40 15.86 10.15
N THR A 759 25.59 14.97 10.74
CA THR A 759 25.29 14.97 12.19
C THR A 759 25.50 13.60 12.83
N SER A 760 25.73 13.54 14.14
CA SER A 760 25.64 12.33 14.98
C SER A 760 25.83 12.71 16.46
N PRO A 761 24.94 12.35 17.40
CA PRO A 761 23.67 11.66 17.19
C PRO A 761 22.67 12.51 16.38
N SER A 762 21.74 11.84 15.71
CA SER A 762 20.80 12.38 14.73
C SER A 762 19.37 11.94 15.02
N TRP A 763 18.40 12.79 14.68
CA TRP A 763 16.98 12.51 14.85
C TRP A 763 16.12 13.10 13.73
N GLU A 764 14.95 12.52 13.53
CA GLU A 764 13.82 13.14 12.86
C GLU A 764 12.78 13.54 13.89
N LEU A 765 12.09 14.66 13.63
CA LEU A 765 10.94 15.11 14.42
C LEU A 765 9.67 14.89 13.60
N GLU A 766 8.76 14.09 14.13
CA GLU A 766 7.45 13.87 13.55
C GLU A 766 6.34 14.52 14.41
N VAL A 767 5.26 14.95 13.77
CA VAL A 767 4.09 15.55 14.41
C VAL A 767 2.84 14.76 14.04
N PHE A 768 1.98 14.46 15.02
CA PHE A 768 0.72 13.78 14.75
C PHE A 768 -0.31 14.80 14.20
N TYR A 769 -0.72 14.62 12.95
CA TYR A 769 -1.59 15.54 12.22
C TYR A 769 -2.55 14.78 11.31
N GLN A 770 -3.83 15.16 11.33
CA GLN A 770 -4.92 14.55 10.55
C GLN A 770 -4.99 13.01 10.64
N GLY A 771 -4.71 12.45 11.83
CA GLY A 771 -4.76 11.00 12.08
C GLY A 771 -3.52 10.21 11.66
N SER A 772 -2.50 10.89 11.12
CA SER A 772 -1.21 10.30 10.70
C SER A 772 -0.04 10.94 11.43
N TRP A 773 1.13 10.30 11.40
CA TRP A 773 2.38 10.99 11.77
C TRP A 773 3.01 11.59 10.50
N LEU A 774 3.46 12.84 10.60
CA LEU A 774 4.10 13.59 9.54
C LEU A 774 5.53 13.95 9.93
N GLU A 775 6.50 13.52 9.13
CA GLU A 775 7.92 13.92 9.22
C GLU A 775 8.08 15.40 8.85
N VAL A 776 8.62 16.20 9.79
CA VAL A 776 8.69 17.66 9.72
C VAL A 776 10.10 18.14 9.36
N LEU A 777 11.14 17.52 9.94
CA LEU A 777 12.54 17.91 9.79
C LEU A 777 13.48 16.77 10.19
N GLY A 778 14.71 16.84 9.69
CA GLY A 778 15.87 16.09 10.18
C GLY A 778 16.85 17.00 10.92
N CYS A 779 17.51 16.49 11.96
CA CYS A 779 18.46 17.25 12.78
C CYS A 779 19.49 16.37 13.51
N GLY A 780 20.44 16.99 14.21
CA GLY A 780 21.36 16.29 15.10
C GLY A 780 22.47 17.17 15.68
N VAL A 781 23.35 16.57 16.46
CA VAL A 781 24.63 17.18 16.89
C VAL A 781 25.56 17.23 15.67
N SER A 782 26.04 18.40 15.25
CA SER A 782 26.89 18.52 14.05
C SER A 782 28.18 17.69 14.19
N GLN A 783 28.62 17.07 13.09
CA GLN A 783 29.89 16.32 13.05
C GLN A 783 31.07 17.25 13.37
N GLN A 784 31.90 16.89 14.34
CA GLN A 784 33.04 17.72 14.77
C GLN A 784 34.04 17.99 13.63
N ALA A 785 34.10 17.09 12.64
CA ALA A 785 34.85 17.27 11.41
C ALA A 785 34.46 18.57 10.67
N LEU A 786 33.18 18.98 10.69
CA LEU A 786 32.72 20.26 10.11
C LEU A 786 33.35 21.44 10.85
N HIS A 787 33.24 21.45 12.19
CA HIS A 787 33.82 22.50 13.03
C HIS A 787 35.34 22.56 12.86
N ALA A 788 36.02 21.42 12.78
CA ALA A 788 37.46 21.33 12.52
C ALA A 788 37.83 21.89 11.12
N ASN A 789 37.15 21.44 10.06
CA ASN A 789 37.37 21.88 8.68
C ASN A 789 36.96 23.36 8.44
N ALA A 790 36.08 23.90 9.28
CA ALA A 790 35.74 25.31 9.37
C ALA A 790 36.80 26.16 10.11
N GLY A 791 37.86 25.55 10.66
CA GLY A 791 38.87 26.25 11.46
C GLY A 791 38.41 26.58 12.89
N ARG A 792 37.40 25.86 13.39
CA ARG A 792 36.73 26.04 14.69
C ARG A 792 36.74 24.76 15.54
N PRO A 793 37.84 24.00 15.70
CA PRO A 793 37.83 22.70 16.39
C PRO A 793 37.40 22.73 17.86
N GLY A 794 37.36 23.91 18.49
CA GLY A 794 36.81 24.12 19.84
C GLY A 794 35.29 24.35 19.89
N GLN A 795 34.60 24.46 18.74
CA GLN A 795 33.15 24.61 18.68
C GLN A 795 32.45 23.24 18.71
N VAL A 796 31.32 23.17 19.39
CA VAL A 796 30.37 22.04 19.41
C VAL A 796 28.97 22.62 19.25
N GLY A 797 28.09 21.94 18.55
CA GLY A 797 26.75 22.47 18.27
C GLY A 797 25.80 21.46 17.66
N TRP A 798 24.60 21.94 17.33
CA TRP A 798 23.58 21.20 16.60
C TRP A 798 23.17 21.91 15.33
N ALA A 799 22.60 21.15 14.38
CA ALA A 799 22.01 21.63 13.13
C ALA A 799 20.67 20.93 12.84
N PHE A 800 19.81 21.57 12.03
CA PHE A 800 18.57 21.02 11.49
C PHE A 800 18.28 21.54 10.07
N GLY A 801 17.55 20.75 9.29
CA GLY A 801 17.02 21.13 7.98
C GLY A 801 15.51 20.88 7.88
N ILE A 802 14.74 21.88 7.42
CA ILE A 802 13.28 21.85 7.31
C ILE A 802 12.79 22.37 5.95
N GLY A 803 11.86 21.66 5.30
CA GLY A 803 11.29 22.06 4.01
C GLY A 803 10.12 23.04 4.16
N LEU A 804 10.28 24.29 3.73
CA LEU A 804 9.32 25.37 3.98
C LEU A 804 7.96 25.14 3.29
N GLU A 805 7.93 24.61 2.07
CA GLU A 805 6.67 24.28 1.38
C GLU A 805 5.85 23.24 2.15
N ARG A 806 6.46 22.18 2.69
CA ARG A 806 5.73 21.15 3.48
C ARG A 806 5.05 21.76 4.70
N ILE A 807 5.72 22.71 5.36
CA ILE A 807 5.17 23.47 6.49
C ILE A 807 4.09 24.46 6.05
N ALA A 808 4.29 25.16 4.92
CA ALA A 808 3.29 26.06 4.35
C ALA A 808 2.01 25.32 3.92
N MET A 809 2.12 24.09 3.40
CA MET A 809 0.97 23.23 3.09
C MET A 809 0.12 22.93 4.32
N VAL A 810 0.75 22.72 5.48
CA VAL A 810 0.06 22.50 6.76
C VAL A 810 -0.49 23.81 7.35
N LEU A 811 0.31 24.88 7.41
CA LEU A 811 -0.09 26.20 7.94
C LEU A 811 -1.30 26.80 7.21
N PHE A 812 -1.33 26.64 5.89
CA PHE A 812 -2.33 27.26 5.01
C PHE A 812 -3.28 26.25 4.36
N GLY A 813 -3.20 24.94 4.65
CA GLY A 813 -4.07 23.94 4.01
C GLY A 813 -3.92 23.87 2.48
N VAL A 814 -2.74 24.23 1.94
CA VAL A 814 -2.48 24.25 0.48
C VAL A 814 -2.27 22.81 0.00
N PRO A 815 -3.13 22.28 -0.89
CA PRO A 815 -3.18 20.84 -1.18
C PRO A 815 -2.25 20.39 -2.33
N ASP A 816 -1.40 21.27 -2.84
CA ASP A 816 -0.57 21.01 -4.02
C ASP A 816 0.62 21.99 -4.06
N ILE A 817 1.85 21.49 -4.07
CA ILE A 817 3.07 22.30 -4.02
C ILE A 817 3.19 23.29 -5.20
N ARG A 818 2.60 22.96 -6.36
CA ARG A 818 2.63 23.80 -7.57
C ARG A 818 1.90 25.13 -7.37
N LEU A 819 0.97 25.23 -6.40
CA LEU A 819 0.25 26.47 -6.09
C LEU A 819 1.19 27.58 -5.60
N PHE A 820 2.24 27.26 -4.85
CA PHE A 820 3.24 28.26 -4.42
C PHE A 820 4.00 28.89 -5.60
N TRP A 821 4.16 28.12 -6.69
CA TRP A 821 4.88 28.53 -7.90
C TRP A 821 4.00 29.22 -8.94
N SER A 822 2.68 29.19 -8.80
CA SER A 822 1.71 29.93 -9.63
C SER A 822 1.95 31.45 -9.60
N ARG A 823 1.36 32.15 -10.58
CA ARG A 823 1.30 33.62 -10.65
C ARG A 823 -0.14 34.14 -10.57
N ASP A 824 -1.09 33.29 -10.20
CA ASP A 824 -2.51 33.64 -10.14
C ASP A 824 -2.81 34.56 -8.96
N GLU A 825 -3.37 35.73 -9.25
CA GLU A 825 -3.84 36.68 -8.24
C GLU A 825 -4.89 36.07 -7.30
N ARG A 826 -5.66 35.05 -7.75
CA ARG A 826 -6.62 34.31 -6.91
C ARG A 826 -5.94 33.48 -5.81
N PHE A 827 -4.66 33.13 -5.99
CA PHE A 827 -3.82 32.52 -4.95
C PHE A 827 -3.14 33.63 -4.12
N LEU A 828 -2.36 34.49 -4.78
CA LEU A 828 -1.47 35.44 -4.12
C LEU A 828 -2.22 36.50 -3.28
N ALA A 829 -3.42 36.92 -3.70
CA ALA A 829 -4.21 37.91 -2.97
C ALA A 829 -4.74 37.42 -1.61
N GLN A 830 -4.77 36.10 -1.36
CA GLN A 830 -5.29 35.54 -0.10
C GLN A 830 -4.38 35.80 1.11
N PHE A 831 -3.09 36.06 0.86
CA PHE A 831 -2.05 36.18 1.89
C PHE A 831 -1.55 37.63 2.10
N ARG A 832 -2.03 38.58 1.29
CA ARG A 832 -1.59 39.98 1.31
C ARG A 832 -1.84 40.68 2.65
N GLY A 833 -0.86 41.43 3.10
CA GLY A 833 -0.89 42.19 4.35
C GLY A 833 -0.67 41.36 5.62
N LEU A 834 -0.43 40.04 5.51
CA LEU A 834 -0.13 39.20 6.68
C LEU A 834 1.20 39.61 7.33
N GLU A 835 2.20 40.06 6.56
CA GLU A 835 3.43 40.60 7.15
C GLU A 835 3.21 41.93 7.88
N ASP A 836 2.41 42.84 7.31
CA ASP A 836 2.09 44.13 7.93
C ASP A 836 1.23 43.95 9.19
N ALA A 837 0.44 42.87 9.26
CA ALA A 837 -0.30 42.43 10.43
C ALA A 837 0.56 41.68 11.47
N GLY A 838 1.89 41.67 11.34
CA GLY A 838 2.80 40.98 12.28
C GLY A 838 2.70 39.46 12.24
N LEU A 839 2.29 38.89 11.10
CA LEU A 839 2.03 37.45 10.89
C LEU A 839 0.88 36.89 11.75
N VAL A 840 0.00 37.78 12.25
CA VAL A 840 -1.20 37.45 13.04
C VAL A 840 -2.40 37.26 12.11
N GLY A 841 -3.32 36.37 12.47
CA GLY A 841 -4.56 36.18 11.72
C GLY A 841 -4.39 35.46 10.38
N LEU A 842 -3.43 34.52 10.32
CA LEU A 842 -3.28 33.56 9.22
C LEU A 842 -4.62 32.87 8.92
N ARG A 843 -4.83 32.48 7.66
CA ARG A 843 -6.06 31.82 7.20
C ARG A 843 -5.72 30.66 6.26
N PRO A 844 -6.49 29.57 6.27
CA PRO A 844 -6.39 28.55 5.24
C PRO A 844 -6.66 29.11 3.85
N PHE A 845 -5.93 28.59 2.88
CA PHE A 845 -6.17 28.77 1.46
C PHE A 845 -7.61 28.34 1.11
N VAL A 846 -8.35 29.25 0.50
CA VAL A 846 -9.67 28.98 -0.06
C VAL A 846 -9.48 28.52 -1.52
N PRO A 847 -9.83 27.26 -1.87
CA PRO A 847 -9.64 26.76 -3.22
C PRO A 847 -10.50 27.53 -4.23
N PHE A 848 -9.85 28.05 -5.27
CA PHE A 848 -10.53 28.52 -6.48
C PHE A 848 -10.81 27.34 -7.43
N SER A 849 -11.50 27.61 -8.54
CA SER A 849 -12.13 26.62 -9.42
C SER A 849 -11.25 25.39 -9.75
N LYS A 850 -11.64 24.21 -9.29
CA LYS A 850 -10.96 22.94 -9.59
C LYS A 850 -11.19 22.53 -11.04
N TYR A 851 -10.18 22.73 -11.89
CA TYR A 851 -10.23 22.36 -13.31
C TYR A 851 -10.13 20.84 -13.52
N PRO A 852 -10.75 20.27 -14.57
CA PRO A 852 -10.70 18.83 -14.83
C PRO A 852 -9.32 18.35 -15.27
N ALA A 853 -8.94 17.13 -14.87
CA ALA A 853 -7.76 16.44 -15.38
C ALA A 853 -7.98 15.90 -16.81
N CYS A 854 -6.88 15.77 -17.54
CA CYS A 854 -6.81 15.14 -18.86
C CYS A 854 -5.65 14.14 -18.88
N TYR A 855 -5.90 12.87 -18.53
CA TYR A 855 -4.88 11.82 -18.60
C TYR A 855 -4.47 11.52 -20.04
N LYS A 856 -3.18 11.21 -20.25
CA LYS A 856 -2.65 10.60 -21.48
C LYS A 856 -1.58 9.60 -21.10
N ASP A 857 -1.55 8.48 -21.80
CA ASP A 857 -0.56 7.42 -21.59
C ASP A 857 0.41 7.39 -22.76
N VAL A 858 1.72 7.29 -22.49
CA VAL A 858 2.77 7.16 -23.51
C VAL A 858 3.51 5.83 -23.35
N SER A 859 3.48 5.00 -24.39
CA SER A 859 4.26 3.76 -24.48
C SER A 859 5.48 3.95 -25.36
N PHE A 860 6.61 3.36 -24.97
CA PHE A 860 7.84 3.39 -25.77
C PHE A 860 8.79 2.24 -25.43
N TRP A 861 9.59 1.83 -26.41
CA TRP A 861 10.76 0.98 -26.20
C TRP A 861 11.98 1.80 -25.82
N LEU A 862 12.80 1.30 -24.90
CA LEU A 862 14.14 1.83 -24.67
C LEU A 862 15.01 1.65 -25.93
N GLY A 863 15.94 2.59 -26.14
CA GLY A 863 16.87 2.58 -27.28
C GLY A 863 17.75 1.33 -27.27
N GLY A 864 17.96 0.72 -28.45
CA GLY A 864 18.66 -0.56 -28.60
C GLY A 864 20.19 -0.51 -28.45
N GLY A 865 20.73 0.32 -27.55
CA GLY A 865 22.17 0.50 -27.37
C GLY A 865 22.53 0.94 -25.95
N GLY A 866 23.33 0.11 -25.27
CA GLY A 866 23.75 0.31 -23.88
C GLY A 866 23.10 -0.70 -22.94
N GLY A 867 23.92 -1.58 -22.34
CA GLY A 867 23.51 -2.37 -21.18
C GLY A 867 23.51 -1.51 -19.92
N GLY A 868 22.90 -2.01 -18.84
CA GLY A 868 23.00 -1.35 -17.53
C GLY A 868 24.44 -1.38 -17.01
N GLY A 869 25.08 -0.21 -16.93
CA GLY A 869 26.32 -0.02 -16.19
C GLY A 869 26.04 0.19 -14.71
N GLU A 870 26.87 -0.39 -13.84
CA GLU A 870 26.91 0.01 -12.43
C GLU A 870 27.51 1.42 -12.30
N ASN A 871 27.20 2.15 -11.23
CA ASN A 871 27.76 3.49 -10.97
C ASN A 871 29.28 3.39 -10.76
N GLY A 872 30.07 3.79 -11.76
CA GLY A 872 31.53 3.79 -11.71
C GLY A 872 32.15 4.79 -12.69
N GLU A 873 32.86 5.78 -12.14
CA GLU A 873 33.84 6.68 -12.77
C GLU A 873 33.67 7.02 -14.28
N GLY A 874 32.80 8.00 -14.57
CA GLY A 874 33.18 9.09 -15.49
C GLY A 874 33.35 8.80 -16.99
N GLY A 875 32.44 8.04 -17.64
CA GLY A 875 32.45 7.93 -19.10
C GLY A 875 31.18 7.37 -19.74
N GLU A 876 30.64 8.11 -20.72
CA GLU A 876 29.59 7.77 -21.71
C GLU A 876 28.92 6.38 -21.63
N GLY A 877 27.84 6.29 -20.83
CA GLY A 877 26.84 5.24 -20.93
C GLY A 877 25.49 5.73 -20.38
N VAL A 878 24.56 6.12 -21.26
CA VAL A 878 23.25 6.66 -20.83
C VAL A 878 22.30 5.50 -20.51
N GLY A 879 22.41 4.99 -19.28
CA GLY A 879 21.39 4.11 -18.71
C GLY A 879 20.07 4.85 -18.52
N TRP A 880 18.95 4.11 -18.57
CA TRP A 880 17.63 4.69 -18.31
C TRP A 880 17.42 5.00 -16.82
N HIS A 881 17.06 6.24 -16.50
CA HIS A 881 16.55 6.63 -15.18
C HIS A 881 15.16 7.28 -15.30
N GLU A 882 14.29 7.04 -14.32
CA GLU A 882 12.92 7.56 -14.31
C GLU A 882 12.89 9.09 -14.30
N ASN A 883 13.76 9.71 -13.50
CA ASN A 883 13.98 11.16 -13.40
C ASN A 883 14.31 11.83 -14.77
N ASP A 884 14.82 11.08 -15.76
CA ASP A 884 15.04 11.57 -17.12
C ASP A 884 13.75 11.68 -17.93
N LEU A 885 12.80 10.76 -17.75
CA LEU A 885 11.44 10.94 -18.25
C LEU A 885 10.72 12.07 -17.52
N MET A 886 10.81 12.12 -16.19
CA MET A 886 10.19 13.17 -15.36
C MET A 886 10.62 14.56 -15.84
N GLU A 887 11.91 14.77 -16.07
CA GLU A 887 12.44 16.04 -16.54
C GLU A 887 12.03 16.37 -17.99
N VAL A 888 11.90 15.37 -18.87
CA VAL A 888 11.39 15.59 -20.24
C VAL A 888 9.91 15.96 -20.24
N VAL A 889 9.09 15.35 -19.37
CA VAL A 889 7.68 15.73 -19.20
C VAL A 889 7.59 17.16 -18.66
N ARG A 890 8.35 17.45 -17.60
CA ARG A 890 8.38 18.74 -16.88
C ARG A 890 8.85 19.92 -17.76
N ASP A 891 9.95 19.78 -18.49
CA ASP A 891 10.49 20.87 -19.35
C ASP A 891 9.61 21.13 -20.60
N VAL A 892 8.74 20.19 -21.01
CA VAL A 892 7.83 20.37 -22.15
C VAL A 892 6.43 20.89 -21.75
N ALA A 893 5.95 20.50 -20.57
CA ALA A 893 4.57 20.73 -20.13
C ALA A 893 4.43 21.65 -18.90
N GLY A 894 5.47 21.78 -18.07
CA GLY A 894 5.49 22.63 -16.87
C GLY A 894 4.35 22.32 -15.89
N ASP A 895 3.85 23.36 -15.23
CA ASP A 895 2.80 23.30 -14.21
C ASP A 895 1.43 22.82 -14.71
N CYS A 896 1.31 22.51 -16.01
CA CYS A 896 0.14 21.83 -16.57
C CYS A 896 0.12 20.32 -16.32
N VAL A 897 1.18 19.73 -15.72
CA VAL A 897 1.21 18.35 -15.24
C VAL A 897 1.03 18.34 -13.72
N GLU A 898 0.25 17.38 -13.23
CA GLU A 898 -0.07 17.18 -11.81
C GLU A 898 0.58 15.92 -11.23
N ASP A 899 0.62 14.85 -12.01
CA ASP A 899 1.37 13.63 -11.68
C ASP A 899 1.86 12.92 -12.94
N VAL A 900 2.91 12.12 -12.75
CA VAL A 900 3.42 11.15 -13.73
C VAL A 900 3.64 9.82 -13.00
N SER A 901 3.13 8.72 -13.56
CA SER A 901 3.22 7.40 -12.93
C SER A 901 3.52 6.30 -13.95
N LEU A 902 4.36 5.34 -13.56
CA LEU A 902 4.59 4.11 -14.33
C LEU A 902 3.30 3.28 -14.33
N ALA A 903 2.74 3.03 -15.52
CA ALA A 903 1.48 2.31 -15.71
C ALA A 903 1.69 0.84 -16.15
N ASP A 904 2.79 0.55 -16.87
CA ASP A 904 3.19 -0.81 -17.25
C ASP A 904 4.70 -0.88 -17.57
N GLU A 905 5.34 -2.02 -17.32
CA GLU A 905 6.68 -2.35 -17.82
C GLU A 905 6.70 -3.78 -18.39
N PHE A 906 7.20 -3.89 -19.63
CA PHE A 906 7.31 -5.14 -20.37
C PHE A 906 8.74 -5.31 -20.92
N THR A 907 9.25 -6.54 -21.03
CA THR A 907 10.50 -6.83 -21.74
C THR A 907 10.23 -7.87 -22.82
N HIS A 908 10.54 -7.53 -24.08
CA HIS A 908 10.32 -8.40 -25.22
C HIS A 908 11.31 -9.58 -25.19
N PRO A 909 10.87 -10.84 -25.04
CA PRO A 909 11.75 -11.98 -24.80
C PRO A 909 12.81 -12.15 -25.90
N LYS A 910 12.37 -12.36 -27.14
CA LYS A 910 13.26 -12.65 -28.30
C LYS A 910 14.17 -11.48 -28.76
N THR A 911 14.11 -10.31 -28.12
CA THR A 911 14.92 -9.13 -28.52
C THR A 911 15.55 -8.36 -27.36
N GLY A 912 15.24 -8.69 -26.11
CA GLY A 912 15.71 -7.99 -24.91
C GLY A 912 15.20 -6.54 -24.76
N ARG A 913 14.40 -6.02 -25.68
CA ARG A 913 13.93 -4.62 -25.63
C ARG A 913 12.96 -4.43 -24.46
N ARG A 914 13.28 -3.53 -23.53
CA ARG A 914 12.35 -3.03 -22.52
C ARG A 914 11.36 -2.04 -23.16
N SER A 915 10.08 -2.17 -22.84
CA SER A 915 8.97 -1.27 -23.14
C SER A 915 8.44 -0.74 -21.82
N MET A 916 8.20 0.57 -21.75
CA MET A 916 7.61 1.21 -20.57
C MET A 916 6.39 2.02 -21.00
N CYS A 917 5.35 2.04 -20.16
CA CYS A 917 4.16 2.85 -20.36
C CYS A 917 4.00 3.81 -19.16
N TYR A 918 3.95 5.10 -19.44
CA TYR A 918 3.79 6.14 -18.43
C TYR A 918 2.48 6.88 -18.59
N ARG A 919 1.70 6.98 -17.51
CA ARG A 919 0.53 7.84 -17.42
C ARG A 919 0.95 9.24 -16.97
N ILE A 920 0.43 10.25 -17.67
CA ILE A 920 0.66 11.66 -17.35
C ILE A 920 -0.70 12.32 -17.11
N ASN A 921 -0.93 12.84 -15.91
CA ASN A 921 -2.11 13.63 -15.55
C ASN A 921 -1.87 15.11 -15.89
N TYR A 922 -2.47 15.58 -16.99
CA TYR A 922 -2.45 17.00 -17.31
C TYR A 922 -3.61 17.73 -16.61
N ARG A 923 -3.29 18.55 -15.60
CA ARG A 923 -4.21 19.51 -14.99
C ARG A 923 -3.49 20.83 -14.68
N SER A 924 -3.94 21.90 -15.34
CA SER A 924 -3.52 23.27 -15.06
C SER A 924 -4.29 23.83 -13.87
N LEU A 925 -3.60 24.50 -12.94
CA LEU A 925 -4.22 25.16 -11.78
C LEU A 925 -5.04 26.40 -12.16
N GLU A 926 -4.67 27.10 -13.25
CA GLU A 926 -5.19 28.44 -13.55
C GLU A 926 -6.37 28.46 -14.55
N ARG A 927 -6.54 27.39 -15.36
CA ARG A 927 -7.54 27.32 -16.45
C ARG A 927 -7.88 25.89 -16.86
N THR A 928 -9.06 25.71 -17.47
CA THR A 928 -9.45 24.44 -18.12
C THR A 928 -8.47 24.10 -19.26
N LEU A 929 -7.91 22.89 -19.23
CA LEU A 929 -7.20 22.31 -20.39
C LEU A 929 -8.23 21.68 -21.33
N THR A 930 -8.13 21.96 -22.63
CA THR A 930 -8.95 21.30 -23.65
C THR A 930 -8.21 20.08 -24.19
N ASN A 931 -8.94 19.02 -24.55
CA ASN A 931 -8.34 17.81 -25.12
C ASN A 931 -7.42 18.10 -26.33
N ARG A 932 -7.72 19.13 -27.14
CA ARG A 932 -6.83 19.58 -28.22
C ARG A 932 -5.49 20.10 -27.68
N ALA A 933 -5.51 21.05 -26.74
CA ALA A 933 -4.30 21.60 -26.14
C ALA A 933 -3.48 20.55 -25.37
N THR A 934 -4.15 19.61 -24.70
CA THR A 934 -3.47 18.49 -24.03
C THR A 934 -2.84 17.53 -25.04
N ASN A 935 -3.52 17.20 -26.14
CA ASN A 935 -2.95 16.35 -27.20
C ASN A 935 -1.75 17.05 -27.90
N GLU A 936 -1.81 18.36 -28.13
CA GLU A 936 -0.71 19.17 -28.66
C GLU A 936 0.50 19.21 -27.70
N MET A 937 0.26 19.25 -26.39
CA MET A 937 1.29 19.20 -25.35
C MET A 937 1.90 17.80 -25.22
N HIS A 938 1.08 16.76 -25.15
CA HIS A 938 1.53 15.37 -25.08
C HIS A 938 2.28 14.94 -26.35
N GLY A 939 1.84 15.40 -27.53
CA GLY A 939 2.56 15.22 -28.79
C GLY A 939 3.93 15.91 -28.84
N ARG A 940 4.16 16.95 -28.02
CA ARG A 940 5.50 17.51 -27.78
C ARG A 940 6.30 16.67 -26.77
N VAL A 941 5.67 16.12 -25.73
CA VAL A 941 6.33 15.23 -24.75
C VAL A 941 6.87 13.99 -25.45
N MET A 942 6.06 13.30 -26.26
CA MET A 942 6.50 12.13 -27.04
C MET A 942 7.72 12.45 -27.93
N LYS A 943 7.69 13.59 -28.64
CA LYS A 943 8.84 14.05 -29.45
C LYS A 943 10.06 14.41 -28.60
N GLY A 944 9.85 14.92 -27.39
CA GLY A 944 10.89 15.17 -26.40
C GLY A 944 11.58 13.89 -25.95
N LEU A 945 10.80 12.85 -25.62
CA LEU A 945 11.31 11.53 -25.20
C LEU A 945 12.16 10.91 -26.31
N VAL A 946 11.65 10.83 -27.54
CA VAL A 946 12.42 10.32 -28.70
C VAL A 946 13.74 11.10 -28.88
N LYS A 947 13.68 12.43 -28.86
CA LYS A 947 14.84 13.28 -29.16
C LYS A 947 15.90 13.25 -28.04
N ARG A 948 15.50 13.20 -26.77
CA ARG A 948 16.40 13.35 -25.61
C ARG A 948 16.85 12.03 -25.01
N LEU A 949 15.99 11.01 -25.05
CA LEU A 949 16.24 9.70 -24.40
C LEU A 949 16.41 8.55 -25.41
N GLY A 950 16.30 8.82 -26.72
CA GLY A 950 16.53 7.83 -27.77
C GLY A 950 15.49 6.71 -27.84
N VAL A 951 14.33 6.89 -27.19
CA VAL A 951 13.26 5.89 -27.13
C VAL A 951 12.45 5.83 -28.43
N GLU A 952 11.84 4.68 -28.69
CA GLU A 952 10.98 4.42 -29.84
C GLU A 952 9.52 4.33 -29.37
N ILE A 953 8.71 5.35 -29.68
CA ILE A 953 7.27 5.41 -29.30
C ILE A 953 6.53 4.22 -29.93
N ARG A 954 5.60 3.64 -29.16
CA ARG A 954 4.79 2.47 -29.48
C ARG A 954 3.30 2.82 -29.56
#